data_AF-A0A8H6MNB3-F1
#
_entry.id   AF-A0A8H6MNB3-F1
#
_cell.length_a   1.000
_cell.length_b   1.000
_cell.length_c   1.000
_cell.angle_alpha   90.00
_cell.angle_beta   90.00
_cell.angle_gamma   90.00
#
_symmetry.space_group_name_H-M   'P 1'
#
loop_
_entity.id
_entity.type
_entity.pdbx_description
1 polymer ?
#
loop_
_entity_poly.entity_id
_entity_poly.type
_entity_poly.pdbx_seq_one_letter_code
_entity_poly.pdbx_strand_id
1 'polypeptide(L)'
;MHLLSIAGLLALPSLGVANTFAPRQAPDGETNNSTAPVARSFIIEYAQGSAKARRDVALASDIKVVKDFESDVFSGASIETDTHNIDTLQGLPGVARVWANTRVTLSPTEGLQALEEAAAQDYTTHNATGVSKLHERGIFGKGVKVGVVDSGTWYKHPALGGGFGEGFKVAGGYDFVGNGIWPYEDKTPDDDPEDQLGHAGPELLLRPPSTHTKSSPNLYVLQEIYLCGLHSDHRQDATDDATLIESFLTAYTDGMDIITASIGGPSGWSTGAWAEVASRLVDEGVVMTIANGNSGAAGPFFASSGSSGKNVLAVASVETETFPASPFELTSTLDGKTETVKVSNDRGRFRSKGTDEIKAGYLPSTYYFSSDVTDWPVVPLNFDTTDPADGCEPYPEGTRRLEGVIPLVRRGTCTFATKQANLVALGAEYILFYNNDSPIITPGTDDDVGLIALITAKAGAAIIETVKAGGNVTADFSVNPEQVVGLEYPAGGRPNTFTSWGGTYDLQIKPDIAAPGGQIFSTYLDNTFALLSGTSMATPYVAGVAALYISVHGGRSVHGKGFAKALHQRIISSGTSLPWSDGTATDYGFSAPVAQVGNGLVNAFKVVSYKTDLTFEKIALNDTHYFSRYHDVTVTNNGDADVGYKFSYEAAAGVEILGWYPFVEPWGGEKRVKSFSELTPKSLPVAVSVPRDFTLKPGESKTVSVNFPNPDTLGWNSSALPIYSGKVIVSGNNGEQLSVPYFGLGANLKAEVSPIYRPSYPFTTQRDYVYSFNLDRFNADFPIIYSKLIWGSKEVRWDIYEPGWTERQWEYPPVPGKNGYIGPATSHVVAGSVSYFDPDLYDPDDTWTYPKVDLYRNAQTQASYHEFWWFGKLGNGSQIELGNYTMRFATLKPFGNP
;
A
#
# COMPACT_ATOMS: atom_id res chain seq x y z
N MET A 1 -37.39 -64.61 27.21
CA MET A 1 -36.68 -64.29 28.46
C MET A 1 -35.77 -63.12 28.16
N HIS A 2 -35.90 -61.90 28.69
CA HIS A 2 -36.73 -61.28 29.73
C HIS A 2 -36.87 -59.78 29.34
N LEU A 3 -38.11 -59.28 29.18
CA LEU A 3 -38.83 -58.27 30.01
C LEU A 3 -38.27 -56.82 29.95
N LEU A 4 -38.98 -55.86 29.29
CA LEU A 4 -40.11 -54.99 29.74
C LEU A 4 -39.61 -53.79 30.61
N SER A 5 -39.86 -52.51 30.28
CA SER A 5 -41.17 -51.80 30.34
C SER A 5 -41.07 -50.38 29.72
N ILE A 6 -42.01 -49.91 28.85
CA ILE A 6 -43.18 -48.98 29.07
C ILE A 6 -42.73 -47.53 29.45
N ALA A 7 -43.17 -46.37 28.94
CA ALA A 7 -44.25 -45.78 28.09
C ALA A 7 -43.68 -44.42 27.57
N GLY A 8 -44.24 -43.60 26.68
CA GLY A 8 -45.57 -43.37 26.12
C GLY A 8 -45.53 -42.05 25.33
N LEU A 9 -46.48 -41.89 24.41
CA LEU A 9 -46.64 -40.76 23.47
C LEU A 9 -46.56 -39.36 24.10
N LEU A 10 -45.95 -38.42 23.36
CA LEU A 10 -46.53 -37.10 23.06
C LEU A 10 -45.86 -36.53 21.79
N ALA A 11 -46.61 -36.53 20.70
CA ALA A 11 -46.26 -35.83 19.47
C ALA A 11 -46.61 -34.34 19.63
N LEU A 12 -45.62 -33.48 19.43
CA LEU A 12 -45.77 -32.06 19.17
C LEU A 12 -45.06 -31.78 17.83
N PRO A 13 -45.71 -31.18 16.82
CA PRO A 13 -45.03 -30.80 15.59
C PRO A 13 -44.23 -29.53 15.89
N SER A 14 -42.93 -29.65 16.12
CA SER A 14 -42.03 -28.50 16.05
C SER A 14 -41.82 -28.14 14.58
N LEU A 15 -42.66 -27.23 14.09
CA LEU A 15 -42.27 -26.29 13.04
C LEU A 15 -41.09 -25.47 13.60
N GLY A 16 -39.94 -25.64 12.97
CA GLY A 16 -38.69 -24.99 13.32
C GLY A 16 -37.66 -25.50 12.33
N VAL A 17 -37.75 -24.99 11.10
CA VAL A 17 -36.70 -25.15 10.11
C VAL A 17 -35.50 -24.39 10.68
N ALA A 18 -34.61 -25.09 11.35
CA ALA A 18 -33.24 -24.64 11.45
C ALA A 18 -32.71 -24.70 10.01
N ASN A 19 -32.59 -23.54 9.36
CA ASN A 19 -31.79 -23.43 8.15
C ASN A 19 -30.36 -23.77 8.56
N THR A 20 -30.00 -25.04 8.39
CA THR A 20 -28.61 -25.48 8.45
C THR A 20 -27.89 -24.81 7.29
N PHE A 21 -27.02 -23.86 7.59
CA PHE A 21 -26.11 -23.23 6.64
C PHE A 21 -25.37 -24.34 5.87
N ALA A 22 -25.52 -24.34 4.54
CA ALA A 22 -24.73 -25.25 3.71
C ALA A 22 -23.24 -24.85 3.84
N PRO A 23 -22.30 -25.81 3.92
CA PRO A 23 -20.88 -25.50 3.93
C PRO A 23 -20.49 -24.84 2.60
N ARG A 24 -19.80 -23.70 2.67
CA ARG A 24 -19.27 -23.00 1.50
C ARG A 24 -18.10 -23.83 0.93
N GLN A 25 -17.98 -23.94 -0.40
CA GLN A 25 -16.81 -24.54 -1.05
C GLN A 25 -15.92 -23.43 -1.60
N ALA A 26 -14.60 -23.54 -1.38
CA ALA A 26 -13.61 -22.64 -1.98
C ALA A 26 -13.46 -22.97 -3.48
N PRO A 27 -13.80 -22.07 -4.42
CA PRO A 27 -13.73 -22.35 -5.84
C PRO A 27 -12.43 -21.86 -6.49
N ASP A 28 -11.98 -22.60 -7.50
CA ASP A 28 -10.87 -22.23 -8.37
C ASP A 28 -11.25 -21.00 -9.23
N GLY A 29 -10.41 -19.96 -9.25
CA GLY A 29 -10.49 -18.87 -10.24
C GLY A 29 -11.14 -17.54 -9.81
N GLU A 30 -11.39 -17.29 -8.52
CA GLU A 30 -11.73 -15.94 -8.07
C GLU A 30 -10.54 -14.97 -8.28
N THR A 31 -10.84 -13.80 -8.83
CA THR A 31 -9.86 -12.71 -8.89
C THR A 31 -9.82 -11.95 -7.55
N ASN A 32 -8.61 -11.59 -7.09
CA ASN A 32 -8.32 -10.89 -5.83
C ASN A 32 -8.97 -9.49 -5.76
N ASN A 33 -10.28 -9.42 -5.55
CA ASN A 33 -10.99 -8.16 -5.38
C ASN A 33 -10.95 -7.73 -3.91
N SER A 34 -9.97 -6.88 -3.59
CA SER A 34 -9.57 -6.51 -2.23
C SER A 34 -10.55 -5.63 -1.44
N THR A 35 -11.74 -5.32 -1.97
CA THR A 35 -12.75 -4.45 -1.33
C THR A 35 -14.20 -4.92 -1.56
N ALA A 36 -14.40 -6.19 -1.92
CA ALA A 36 -15.72 -6.78 -2.09
C ALA A 36 -16.50 -6.75 -0.76
N PRO A 37 -17.81 -6.42 -0.76
CA PRO A 37 -18.65 -6.58 0.44
C PRO A 37 -18.68 -8.03 0.93
N VAL A 38 -18.67 -8.21 2.24
CA VAL A 38 -18.97 -9.50 2.86
C VAL A 38 -20.49 -9.70 2.85
N ALA A 39 -20.96 -10.86 2.38
CA ALA A 39 -22.39 -11.15 2.26
C ALA A 39 -23.09 -10.89 3.61
N ARG A 40 -24.21 -10.14 3.57
CA ARG A 40 -25.11 -9.91 4.73
C ARG A 40 -24.45 -9.28 5.96
N SER A 41 -23.21 -8.80 5.87
CA SER A 41 -22.42 -8.38 7.03
C SER A 41 -22.28 -6.86 7.12
N PHE A 42 -22.47 -6.34 8.33
CA PHE A 42 -22.42 -4.91 8.64
C PHE A 42 -21.65 -4.64 9.92
N ILE A 43 -21.06 -3.45 10.01
CA ILE A 43 -20.49 -2.90 11.25
C ILE A 43 -21.42 -1.79 11.71
N ILE A 44 -21.90 -1.87 12.95
CA ILE A 44 -22.74 -0.85 13.55
C ILE A 44 -22.00 -0.15 14.69
N GLU A 45 -22.18 1.17 14.78
CA GLU A 45 -21.75 1.97 15.92
C GLU A 45 -22.98 2.37 16.74
N TYR A 46 -22.93 2.18 18.05
CA TYR A 46 -23.98 2.62 18.96
C TYR A 46 -23.76 4.08 19.39
N ALA A 47 -24.84 4.84 19.54
CA ALA A 47 -24.76 6.17 20.13
C ALA A 47 -24.27 6.09 21.58
N GLN A 48 -23.47 7.08 22.00
CA GLN A 48 -22.87 7.11 23.34
C GLN A 48 -23.93 6.93 24.45
N GLY A 49 -23.67 6.01 25.39
CA GLY A 49 -24.60 5.70 26.49
C GLY A 49 -25.79 4.80 26.12
N SER A 50 -25.83 4.24 24.90
CA SER A 50 -26.95 3.43 24.41
C SER A 50 -26.84 1.94 24.76
N ALA A 51 -26.60 1.60 26.03
CA ALA A 51 -26.60 0.20 26.51
C ALA A 51 -27.95 -0.53 26.26
N LYS A 52 -29.03 0.22 26.05
CA LYS A 52 -30.30 -0.33 25.59
C LYS A 52 -30.24 -0.75 24.12
N ALA A 53 -29.68 0.07 23.22
CA ALA A 53 -29.57 -0.26 21.80
C ALA A 53 -28.75 -1.52 21.56
N ARG A 54 -27.61 -1.67 22.27
CA ARG A 54 -26.81 -2.92 22.21
C ARG A 54 -27.63 -4.15 22.61
N ARG A 55 -28.41 -4.06 23.69
CA ARG A 55 -29.31 -5.14 24.12
C ARG A 55 -30.43 -5.40 23.11
N ASP A 56 -31.03 -4.36 22.58
CA ASP A 56 -32.14 -4.48 21.63
C ASP A 56 -31.67 -5.14 20.31
N VAL A 57 -30.47 -4.78 19.81
CA VAL A 57 -29.87 -5.44 18.63
C VAL A 57 -29.50 -6.89 18.93
N ALA A 58 -28.88 -7.18 20.08
CA ALA A 58 -28.51 -8.54 20.45
C ALA A 58 -29.72 -9.47 20.69
N LEU A 59 -30.92 -8.91 20.95
CA LEU A 59 -32.17 -9.66 21.13
C LEU A 59 -33.03 -9.70 19.87
N ALA A 60 -32.66 -9.00 18.80
CA ALA A 60 -33.39 -9.03 17.53
C ALA A 60 -33.27 -10.41 16.89
N SER A 61 -34.40 -11.03 16.54
CA SER A 61 -34.42 -12.41 16.01
C SER A 61 -33.87 -12.53 14.59
N ASP A 62 -33.75 -11.43 13.87
CA ASP A 62 -33.31 -11.33 12.48
C ASP A 62 -31.93 -10.67 12.33
N ILE A 63 -31.22 -10.47 13.44
CA ILE A 63 -29.84 -10.00 13.48
C ILE A 63 -28.99 -11.00 14.29
N LYS A 64 -27.93 -11.51 13.68
CA LYS A 64 -26.89 -12.28 14.36
C LYS A 64 -25.74 -11.37 14.71
N VAL A 65 -25.44 -11.19 15.99
CA VAL A 65 -24.21 -10.49 16.43
C VAL A 65 -23.03 -11.44 16.27
N VAL A 66 -22.08 -11.09 15.40
CA VAL A 66 -20.85 -11.86 15.17
C VAL A 66 -19.78 -11.47 16.18
N LYS A 67 -19.63 -10.17 16.43
CA LYS A 67 -18.66 -9.64 17.39
C LYS A 67 -19.17 -8.36 18.04
N ASP A 68 -19.05 -8.26 19.36
CA ASP A 68 -19.22 -6.99 20.07
C ASP A 68 -17.88 -6.26 20.21
N PHE A 69 -17.89 -4.96 19.94
CA PHE A 69 -16.77 -4.05 20.17
C PHE A 69 -17.09 -3.15 21.35
N GLU A 70 -16.31 -3.25 22.41
CA GLU A 70 -16.46 -2.40 23.58
C GLU A 70 -15.09 -1.85 24.01
N SER A 71 -14.90 -0.56 23.72
CA SER A 71 -13.77 0.23 24.19
C SER A 71 -14.21 1.67 24.41
N ASP A 72 -13.36 2.47 25.06
CA ASP A 72 -13.58 3.91 25.20
C ASP A 72 -13.54 4.66 23.86
N VAL A 73 -13.06 4.02 22.79
CA VAL A 73 -12.84 4.59 21.45
C VAL A 73 -13.97 4.26 20.48
N PHE A 74 -14.47 3.04 20.59
CA PHE A 74 -15.51 2.49 19.72
C PHE A 74 -16.42 1.56 20.51
N SER A 75 -17.72 1.84 20.41
CA SER A 75 -18.79 1.01 20.97
C SER A 75 -19.70 0.60 19.82
N GLY A 76 -19.64 -0.68 19.45
CA GLY A 76 -20.29 -1.17 18.24
C GLY A 76 -20.40 -2.68 18.21
N ALA A 77 -20.81 -3.21 17.07
CA ALA A 77 -20.82 -4.65 16.80
C ALA A 77 -20.63 -4.92 15.30
N SER A 78 -20.02 -6.07 14.98
CA SER A 78 -20.15 -6.71 13.67
C SER A 78 -21.36 -7.63 13.72
N ILE A 79 -22.25 -7.50 12.73
CA ILE A 79 -23.52 -8.21 12.67
C ILE A 79 -23.73 -8.84 11.28
N GLU A 80 -24.58 -9.86 11.23
CA GLU A 80 -25.09 -10.50 10.03
C GLU A 80 -26.62 -10.42 10.01
N THR A 81 -27.20 -10.08 8.86
CA THR A 81 -28.67 -10.01 8.67
C THR A 81 -29.07 -10.11 7.20
N ASP A 82 -30.17 -10.84 6.94
CA ASP A 82 -30.78 -11.02 5.62
C ASP A 82 -31.88 -9.97 5.33
N THR A 83 -32.38 -9.28 6.35
CA THR A 83 -33.60 -8.46 6.28
C THR A 83 -33.35 -6.95 6.33
N HIS A 84 -32.09 -6.56 6.52
CA HIS A 84 -31.71 -5.17 6.72
C HIS A 84 -30.62 -4.70 5.76
N ASN A 85 -30.66 -3.40 5.48
CA ASN A 85 -29.63 -2.63 4.79
C ASN A 85 -29.11 -1.48 5.68
N ILE A 86 -28.13 -0.73 5.17
CA ILE A 86 -27.55 0.44 5.86
C ILE A 86 -28.65 1.42 6.33
N ASP A 87 -29.58 1.81 5.45
CA ASP A 87 -30.64 2.78 5.77
C ASP A 87 -31.54 2.29 6.93
N THR A 88 -31.96 1.03 6.89
CA THR A 88 -32.84 0.44 7.92
C THR A 88 -32.14 0.22 9.26
N LEU A 89 -30.87 -0.22 9.25
CA LEU A 89 -30.06 -0.36 10.46
C LEU A 89 -29.78 1.00 11.10
N GLN A 90 -29.46 2.00 10.26
CA GLN A 90 -29.21 3.38 10.70
C GLN A 90 -30.45 4.01 11.34
N GLY A 91 -31.64 3.57 10.94
CA GLY A 91 -32.92 3.98 11.51
C GLY A 91 -33.26 3.32 12.86
N LEU A 92 -32.52 2.30 13.30
CA LEU A 92 -32.77 1.64 14.59
C LEU A 92 -32.46 2.59 15.75
N PRO A 93 -33.31 2.63 16.81
CA PRO A 93 -33.09 3.51 17.95
C PRO A 93 -31.73 3.29 18.63
N GLY A 94 -30.91 4.35 18.67
CA GLY A 94 -29.60 4.32 19.33
C GLY A 94 -28.45 3.75 18.49
N VAL A 95 -28.67 3.45 17.20
CA VAL A 95 -27.61 3.23 16.23
C VAL A 95 -27.14 4.58 15.69
N ALA A 96 -25.84 4.87 15.81
CA ALA A 96 -25.22 6.12 15.40
C ALA A 96 -24.71 6.09 13.96
N ARG A 97 -24.10 4.98 13.54
CA ARG A 97 -23.56 4.77 12.20
C ARG A 97 -23.63 3.30 11.78
N VAL A 98 -23.68 3.06 10.48
CA VAL A 98 -23.65 1.73 9.88
C VAL A 98 -22.73 1.72 8.67
N TRP A 99 -21.91 0.69 8.55
CA TRP A 99 -21.07 0.43 7.39
C TRP A 99 -21.33 -0.99 6.88
N ALA A 100 -21.21 -1.19 5.58
CA ALA A 100 -21.05 -2.53 5.04
C ALA A 100 -19.69 -3.08 5.49
N ASN A 101 -19.64 -4.34 5.92
CA ASN A 101 -18.37 -5.00 6.16
C ASN A 101 -17.74 -5.38 4.81
N THR A 102 -16.44 -5.13 4.64
CA THR A 102 -15.74 -5.36 3.36
C THR A 102 -14.52 -6.25 3.57
N ARG A 103 -14.31 -7.16 2.61
CA ARG A 103 -13.09 -7.95 2.50
C ARG A 103 -11.91 -7.03 2.27
N VAL A 104 -10.79 -7.32 2.92
CA VAL A 104 -9.50 -6.66 2.73
C VAL A 104 -8.47 -7.74 2.44
N THR A 105 -7.66 -7.57 1.40
CA THR A 105 -6.62 -8.54 1.03
C THR A 105 -5.23 -7.97 1.26
N LEU A 106 -4.25 -8.84 1.43
CA LEU A 106 -2.84 -8.45 1.32
C LEU A 106 -2.51 -8.15 -0.14
N SER A 107 -1.70 -7.10 -0.35
CA SER A 107 -1.11 -6.87 -1.66
C SER A 107 0.04 -7.86 -1.86
N PRO A 108 0.19 -8.48 -3.05
CA PRO A 108 1.32 -9.35 -3.31
C PRO A 108 2.63 -8.56 -3.17
N THR A 109 3.62 -9.17 -2.52
CA THR A 109 5.00 -8.66 -2.46
C THR A 109 5.81 -9.29 -3.57
N GLU A 110 6.54 -8.48 -4.34
CA GLU A 110 7.58 -8.98 -5.24
C GLU A 110 8.83 -9.29 -4.42
N GLY A 111 9.42 -10.48 -4.59
CA GLY A 111 10.64 -10.83 -3.87
C GLY A 111 11.55 -11.84 -4.55
N LEU A 112 12.84 -11.73 -4.24
CA LEU A 112 13.89 -12.70 -4.55
C LEU A 112 14.26 -13.43 -3.25
N GLN A 113 14.37 -14.76 -3.30
CA GLN A 113 14.58 -15.61 -2.13
C GLN A 113 16.08 -15.91 -1.88
N ALA A 114 16.40 -16.02 -0.58
CA ALA A 114 17.59 -16.58 0.07
C ALA A 114 18.90 -15.77 0.03
N LEU A 115 19.20 -15.12 1.16
CA LEU A 115 20.54 -14.74 1.62
C LEU A 115 20.65 -15.09 3.12
N GLU A 116 21.75 -15.69 3.59
CA GLU A 116 21.94 -16.00 5.02
C GLU A 116 22.49 -14.82 5.86
N GLU A 117 22.20 -14.88 7.16
CA GLU A 117 22.12 -13.82 8.18
C GLU A 117 23.31 -12.85 8.37
N ALA A 118 24.53 -13.18 7.96
CA ALA A 118 25.68 -12.62 8.68
C ALA A 118 26.19 -11.23 8.23
N ALA A 119 25.81 -10.66 7.07
CA ALA A 119 26.71 -9.67 6.44
C ALA A 119 26.14 -8.44 5.72
N ALA A 120 24.85 -8.13 5.75
CA ALA A 120 24.30 -6.97 5.01
C ALA A 120 24.72 -5.57 5.53
N GLN A 121 25.80 -5.42 6.30
CA GLN A 121 26.15 -4.19 7.02
C GLN A 121 26.63 -3.00 6.17
N ASP A 122 26.93 -3.20 4.89
CA ASP A 122 27.21 -2.10 3.95
C ASP A 122 25.97 -1.68 3.14
N TYR A 123 24.89 -2.45 3.22
CA TYR A 123 23.56 -2.03 2.80
C TYR A 123 22.87 -1.36 4.00
N THR A 124 22.40 -0.13 3.80
CA THR A 124 21.61 0.59 4.80
C THR A 124 20.59 1.49 4.14
N THR A 125 19.37 1.44 4.67
CA THR A 125 18.27 2.34 4.32
C THR A 125 18.20 3.54 5.27
N HIS A 126 19.08 3.58 6.28
CA HIS A 126 19.04 4.52 7.41
C HIS A 126 19.80 5.83 7.17
N ASN A 127 20.67 5.89 6.16
CA ASN A 127 21.51 7.06 5.92
C ASN A 127 20.69 8.27 5.43
N ALA A 128 19.91 8.08 4.35
CA ALA A 128 19.08 9.12 3.73
C ALA A 128 18.11 9.80 4.72
N THR A 129 17.59 9.02 5.66
CA THR A 129 16.60 9.46 6.65
C THR A 129 17.22 9.95 7.96
N GLY A 130 18.54 9.79 8.14
CA GLY A 130 19.25 10.19 9.35
C GLY A 130 19.09 9.25 10.56
N VAL A 131 18.49 8.06 10.39
CA VAL A 131 18.40 7.03 11.44
C VAL A 131 19.79 6.59 11.89
N SER A 132 20.76 6.44 10.97
CA SER A 132 22.14 6.07 11.32
C SER A 132 22.77 7.03 12.34
N LYS A 133 22.49 8.33 12.22
CA LYS A 133 22.98 9.36 13.15
C LYS A 133 22.40 9.21 14.57
N LEU A 134 21.19 8.65 14.69
CA LEU A 134 20.54 8.40 15.97
C LEU A 134 21.08 7.12 16.61
N HIS A 135 21.29 6.07 15.82
CA HIS A 135 21.92 4.83 16.26
C HIS A 135 23.34 5.06 16.78
N GLU A 136 24.13 5.91 16.10
CA GLU A 136 25.46 6.34 16.57
C GLU A 136 25.44 7.04 17.94
N ARG A 137 24.29 7.62 18.33
CA ARG A 137 24.06 8.26 19.64
C ARG A 137 23.46 7.31 20.68
N GLY A 138 23.33 6.02 20.36
CA GLY A 138 22.75 5.03 21.25
C GLY A 138 21.22 5.05 21.35
N ILE A 139 20.53 5.75 20.43
CA ILE A 139 19.07 5.83 20.39
C ILE A 139 18.57 4.73 19.45
N PHE A 140 17.87 3.74 20.00
CA PHE A 140 17.45 2.54 19.27
C PHE A 140 15.97 2.18 19.47
N GLY A 141 15.17 3.06 20.10
CA GLY A 141 13.74 2.79 20.33
C GLY A 141 13.44 1.98 21.60
N LYS A 142 14.40 1.86 22.51
CA LYS A 142 14.27 1.06 23.74
C LYS A 142 13.02 1.41 24.55
N GLY A 143 12.27 0.40 24.97
CA GLY A 143 11.13 0.53 25.88
C GLY A 143 9.80 0.92 25.24
N VAL A 144 9.78 1.19 23.94
CA VAL A 144 8.55 1.45 23.18
C VAL A 144 7.83 0.14 22.88
N LYS A 145 6.50 0.15 22.97
CA LYS A 145 5.64 -0.96 22.54
C LYS A 145 5.03 -0.69 21.17
N VAL A 146 5.27 -1.59 20.22
CA VAL A 146 4.72 -1.50 18.86
C VAL A 146 3.82 -2.70 18.59
N GLY A 147 2.57 -2.45 18.20
CA GLY A 147 1.63 -3.43 17.67
C GLY A 147 1.75 -3.49 16.14
N VAL A 148 2.06 -4.67 15.59
CA VAL A 148 2.12 -4.88 14.14
C VAL A 148 0.92 -5.69 13.71
N VAL A 149 0.11 -5.13 12.80
CA VAL A 149 -1.08 -5.74 12.21
C VAL A 149 -0.74 -6.22 10.80
N ASP A 150 -0.57 -7.53 10.65
CA ASP A 150 -0.10 -8.17 9.40
C ASP A 150 -0.53 -9.65 9.35
N SER A 151 0.05 -10.40 8.41
CA SER A 151 -0.03 -11.85 8.21
C SER A 151 0.59 -12.73 9.29
N GLY A 152 1.21 -12.15 10.32
CA GLY A 152 1.85 -12.89 11.42
C GLY A 152 3.27 -12.43 11.68
N THR A 153 4.03 -13.23 12.43
CA THR A 153 5.49 -13.11 12.50
C THR A 153 6.17 -14.47 12.63
N TRP A 154 7.31 -14.66 11.95
CA TRP A 154 8.20 -15.78 12.24
C TRP A 154 9.05 -15.49 13.49
N TYR A 155 8.42 -15.52 14.67
CA TYR A 155 9.09 -15.18 15.94
C TYR A 155 10.27 -16.10 16.30
N LYS A 156 10.36 -17.28 15.67
CA LYS A 156 11.47 -18.23 15.80
C LYS A 156 12.77 -17.71 15.17
N HIS A 157 12.71 -16.65 14.36
CA HIS A 157 13.88 -16.05 13.72
C HIS A 157 14.91 -15.52 14.75
N PRO A 158 16.22 -15.84 14.61
CA PRO A 158 17.26 -15.35 15.51
C PRO A 158 17.35 -13.81 15.62
N ALA A 159 17.31 -13.09 14.49
CA ALA A 159 17.21 -11.62 14.45
C ALA A 159 15.98 -11.03 15.19
N LEU A 160 14.91 -11.82 15.37
CA LEU A 160 13.71 -11.44 16.12
C LEU A 160 13.75 -11.94 17.57
N GLY A 161 14.89 -12.39 18.06
CA GLY A 161 15.07 -12.85 19.43
C GLY A 161 14.87 -14.36 19.61
N GLY A 162 14.47 -15.09 18.57
CA GLY A 162 14.42 -16.56 18.56
C GLY A 162 13.35 -17.18 19.46
N GLY A 163 12.24 -16.49 19.70
CA GLY A 163 11.13 -17.00 20.50
C GLY A 163 10.01 -15.99 20.73
N PHE A 164 8.98 -16.43 21.44
CA PHE A 164 7.71 -15.73 21.66
C PHE A 164 7.34 -15.67 23.14
N GLY A 165 6.78 -14.54 23.56
CA GLY A 165 6.27 -14.32 24.92
C GLY A 165 7.21 -13.52 25.83
N GLU A 166 6.95 -13.56 27.14
CA GLU A 166 7.68 -12.77 28.13
C GLU A 166 9.20 -13.05 28.07
N GLY A 167 9.99 -11.98 27.94
CA GLY A 167 11.46 -12.06 27.86
C GLY A 167 12.01 -12.17 26.43
N PHE A 168 11.16 -12.42 25.44
CA PHE A 168 11.53 -12.33 24.02
C PHE A 168 11.24 -10.94 23.44
N LYS A 169 11.80 -10.68 22.26
CA LYS A 169 11.58 -9.42 21.54
C LYS A 169 10.15 -9.33 21.00
N VAL A 170 9.61 -10.45 20.52
CA VAL A 170 8.17 -10.65 20.27
C VAL A 170 7.53 -11.05 21.59
N ALA A 171 7.02 -10.06 22.32
CA ALA A 171 6.59 -10.20 23.71
C ALA A 171 5.17 -10.77 23.85
N GLY A 172 4.36 -10.73 22.79
CA GLY A 172 3.00 -11.26 22.76
C GLY A 172 2.35 -11.05 21.40
N GLY A 173 1.19 -11.67 21.21
CA GLY A 173 0.45 -11.63 19.96
C GLY A 173 -0.78 -12.52 19.96
N TYR A 174 -1.57 -12.44 18.89
CA TYR A 174 -2.84 -13.14 18.73
C TYR A 174 -3.16 -13.30 17.24
N ASP A 175 -3.71 -14.45 16.83
CA ASP A 175 -4.27 -14.68 15.50
C ASP A 175 -5.80 -14.48 15.54
N PHE A 176 -6.28 -13.43 14.86
CA PHE A 176 -7.71 -13.09 14.81
C PHE A 176 -8.51 -13.84 13.74
N VAL A 177 -7.86 -14.65 12.89
CA VAL A 177 -8.52 -15.33 11.76
C VAL A 177 -8.42 -16.85 11.88
N GLY A 178 -7.27 -17.39 12.30
CA GLY A 178 -7.04 -18.84 12.35
C GLY A 178 -6.67 -19.43 10.99
N ASN A 179 -6.41 -20.74 10.96
CA ASN A 179 -5.87 -21.45 9.79
C ASN A 179 -6.93 -21.89 8.74
N GLY A 180 -8.13 -21.31 8.75
CA GLY A 180 -9.24 -21.67 7.85
C GLY A 180 -9.36 -20.79 6.61
N ILE A 181 -10.11 -21.23 5.59
CA ILE A 181 -10.31 -20.47 4.34
C ILE A 181 -11.49 -19.50 4.48
N TRP A 182 -11.31 -18.34 5.10
CA TRP A 182 -12.36 -17.33 5.21
C TRP A 182 -12.60 -16.60 3.86
N PRO A 183 -13.85 -16.27 3.46
CA PRO A 183 -15.11 -16.46 4.20
C PRO A 183 -15.75 -17.84 4.03
N TYR A 184 -15.15 -18.79 3.32
CA TYR A 184 -15.73 -20.11 3.10
C TYR A 184 -15.83 -20.95 4.38
N GLU A 185 -14.91 -20.74 5.31
CA GLU A 185 -14.90 -21.32 6.65
C GLU A 185 -15.03 -20.24 7.72
N ASP A 186 -15.58 -20.63 8.87
CA ASP A 186 -15.60 -19.78 10.05
C ASP A 186 -14.16 -19.50 10.54
N LYS A 187 -13.93 -18.28 11.01
CA LYS A 187 -12.65 -17.91 11.63
C LYS A 187 -12.41 -18.77 12.88
N THR A 188 -11.17 -19.17 13.10
CA THR A 188 -10.73 -19.97 14.26
C THR A 188 -9.58 -19.28 15.02
N PRO A 189 -9.84 -18.12 15.66
CA PRO A 189 -8.80 -17.34 16.34
C PRO A 189 -8.05 -18.14 17.42
N ASP A 190 -6.75 -17.88 17.57
CA ASP A 190 -5.90 -18.53 18.58
C ASP A 190 -4.75 -17.62 19.05
N ASP A 191 -3.98 -18.09 20.04
CA ASP A 191 -2.91 -17.31 20.70
C ASP A 191 -1.54 -17.40 19.98
N ASP A 192 -1.43 -18.06 18.82
CA ASP A 192 -0.17 -18.29 18.10
C ASP A 192 -0.05 -17.43 16.83
N PRO A 193 0.63 -16.27 16.87
CA PRO A 193 0.72 -15.33 15.75
C PRO A 193 1.76 -15.75 14.68
N GLU A 194 2.01 -17.05 14.50
CA GLU A 194 3.08 -17.56 13.62
C GLU A 194 2.78 -17.28 12.14
N ASP A 195 3.73 -16.61 11.47
CA ASP A 195 3.62 -16.35 10.03
C ASP A 195 3.86 -17.61 9.19
N GLN A 196 2.98 -17.84 8.22
CA GLN A 196 3.10 -18.89 7.19
C GLN A 196 3.21 -18.31 5.76
N LEU A 197 3.06 -16.99 5.60
CA LEU A 197 3.04 -16.25 4.33
C LEU A 197 4.39 -15.66 3.96
N GLY A 198 5.15 -15.17 4.94
CA GLY A 198 6.39 -14.42 4.71
C GLY A 198 6.14 -13.00 4.21
N HIS A 199 4.88 -12.53 4.14
CA HIS A 199 4.60 -11.12 3.87
C HIS A 199 5.01 -10.25 5.06
N ALA A 200 4.95 -10.82 6.27
CA ALA A 200 5.04 -10.13 7.54
C ALA A 200 6.08 -9.00 7.51
N GLY A 201 5.60 -7.75 7.52
CA GLY A 201 6.42 -6.55 7.65
C GLY A 201 6.96 -6.16 9.04
N PRO A 202 6.87 -6.93 10.17
CA PRO A 202 7.50 -6.51 11.43
C PRO A 202 9.02 -6.28 11.33
N GLU A 203 9.63 -6.81 10.29
CA GLU A 203 11.04 -7.14 10.10
C GLU A 203 11.95 -5.91 9.94
N LEU A 204 11.40 -4.80 9.47
CA LEU A 204 12.09 -3.51 9.36
C LEU A 204 12.34 -2.81 10.70
N LEU A 205 11.50 -3.06 11.71
CA LEU A 205 11.74 -2.53 13.07
C LEU A 205 12.95 -3.21 13.73
N LEU A 206 13.44 -4.31 13.15
CA LEU A 206 14.11 -5.36 13.87
C LEU A 206 15.59 -5.53 13.51
N ARG A 207 16.19 -4.65 12.69
CA ARG A 207 17.64 -4.65 12.45
C ARG A 207 18.41 -3.73 13.40
N PRO A 208 18.94 -4.22 14.55
CA PRO A 208 20.07 -3.55 15.18
C PRO A 208 21.32 -3.73 14.30
N PRO A 209 22.27 -2.78 14.30
CA PRO A 209 23.64 -3.09 13.91
C PRO A 209 24.10 -4.29 14.75
N SER A 210 24.74 -5.27 14.12
CA SER A 210 24.94 -6.66 14.58
C SER A 210 25.80 -6.88 15.85
N THR A 211 25.81 -5.94 16.80
CA THR A 211 26.53 -6.07 18.07
C THR A 211 25.69 -5.66 19.28
N HIS A 212 24.43 -5.25 19.12
CA HIS A 212 23.60 -4.72 20.21
C HIS A 212 22.27 -5.46 20.36
N THR A 213 22.35 -6.76 20.71
CA THR A 213 21.22 -7.64 21.01
C THR A 213 20.43 -7.28 22.30
N LYS A 214 20.59 -6.06 22.84
CA LYS A 214 20.01 -5.67 24.14
C LYS A 214 19.29 -4.31 24.17
N SER A 215 19.05 -3.65 23.03
CA SER A 215 18.58 -2.25 23.05
C SER A 215 17.54 -1.84 21.99
N SER A 216 16.82 -2.77 21.36
CA SER A 216 15.71 -2.45 20.43
C SER A 216 14.35 -2.29 21.15
N PRO A 217 13.30 -1.72 20.52
CA PRO A 217 11.93 -1.72 21.06
C PRO A 217 11.42 -3.15 21.34
N ASN A 218 10.46 -3.26 22.26
CA ASN A 218 9.71 -4.51 22.49
C ASN A 218 8.53 -4.54 21.51
N LEU A 219 8.35 -5.64 20.80
CA LEU A 219 7.32 -5.80 19.77
C LEU A 219 6.19 -6.69 20.27
N TYR A 220 4.96 -6.36 19.90
CA TYR A 220 3.79 -7.22 20.05
C TYR A 220 3.18 -7.39 18.66
N VAL A 221 2.95 -8.62 18.21
CA VAL A 221 2.47 -8.90 16.84
C VAL A 221 1.04 -9.37 16.88
N LEU A 222 0.15 -8.63 16.22
CA LEU A 222 -1.25 -8.98 16.07
C LEU A 222 -1.41 -9.54 14.65
N GLN A 223 -1.53 -10.87 14.55
CA GLN A 223 -1.74 -11.56 13.28
C GLN A 223 -3.23 -11.50 12.93
N GLU A 224 -3.56 -11.04 11.73
CA GLU A 224 -4.96 -10.83 11.32
C GLU A 224 -5.29 -11.40 9.96
N ILE A 225 -4.36 -12.17 9.38
CA ILE A 225 -4.46 -12.65 8.01
C ILE A 225 -3.87 -14.05 7.96
N TYR A 226 -4.64 -15.00 7.45
CA TYR A 226 -4.20 -16.36 7.15
C TYR A 226 -4.36 -16.72 5.65
N LEU A 227 -3.62 -17.79 5.28
CA LEU A 227 -3.21 -18.30 3.98
C LEU A 227 -4.09 -19.44 3.45
N CYS A 228 -4.74 -19.25 2.31
CA CYS A 228 -5.35 -20.36 1.56
C CYS A 228 -4.26 -21.22 0.89
N GLY A 229 -4.04 -22.44 1.39
CA GLY A 229 -3.15 -23.41 0.77
C GLY A 229 -3.91 -24.50 0.01
N LEU A 230 -3.76 -24.54 -1.32
CA LEU A 230 -3.58 -25.74 -2.14
C LEU A 230 -3.23 -25.30 -3.58
N HIS A 231 -2.04 -25.70 -4.04
CA HIS A 231 -1.40 -25.36 -5.32
C HIS A 231 -0.75 -23.96 -5.42
N SER A 232 0.43 -23.96 -6.01
CA SER A 232 1.42 -22.87 -6.14
C SER A 232 0.93 -21.61 -6.86
N ASP A 233 -0.34 -21.56 -7.27
CA ASP A 233 -0.78 -20.63 -8.30
C ASP A 233 -1.95 -19.73 -7.83
N HIS A 234 -2.66 -20.05 -6.73
CA HIS A 234 -3.86 -19.32 -6.28
C HIS A 234 -4.04 -19.24 -4.74
N ARG A 235 -3.21 -18.46 -4.04
CA ARG A 235 -3.38 -18.16 -2.60
C ARG A 235 -4.32 -16.96 -2.39
N GLN A 236 -5.46 -17.17 -1.73
CA GLN A 236 -6.41 -16.11 -1.36
C GLN A 236 -6.21 -15.66 0.10
N ASP A 237 -5.48 -14.56 0.31
CA ASP A 237 -5.19 -14.02 1.65
C ASP A 237 -6.11 -12.83 1.94
N ALA A 238 -7.09 -13.03 2.85
CA ALA A 238 -8.04 -11.98 3.15
C ALA A 238 -8.61 -12.01 4.56
N THR A 239 -8.97 -10.83 5.04
CA THR A 239 -9.73 -10.60 6.27
C THR A 239 -10.84 -9.58 5.99
N ASP A 240 -11.42 -8.97 7.01
CA ASP A 240 -12.41 -7.90 6.86
C ASP A 240 -12.19 -6.72 7.80
N ASP A 241 -12.86 -5.61 7.52
CA ASP A 241 -12.80 -4.38 8.32
C ASP A 241 -13.16 -4.62 9.80
N ALA A 242 -14.08 -5.54 10.10
CA ALA A 242 -14.49 -5.85 11.47
C ALA A 242 -13.35 -6.50 12.26
N THR A 243 -12.60 -7.42 11.66
CA THR A 243 -11.39 -8.02 12.27
C THR A 243 -10.27 -7.00 12.43
N LEU A 244 -10.04 -6.13 11.44
CA LEU A 244 -9.05 -5.05 11.54
C LEU A 244 -9.40 -4.03 12.65
N ILE A 245 -10.69 -3.81 12.90
CA ILE A 245 -11.13 -2.99 14.03
C ILE A 245 -10.87 -3.70 15.35
N GLU A 246 -11.19 -5.00 15.44
CA GLU A 246 -11.00 -5.80 16.65
C GLU A 246 -9.55 -5.71 17.14
N SER A 247 -8.62 -5.97 16.24
CA SER A 247 -7.20 -6.00 16.57
C SER A 247 -6.63 -4.64 16.97
N PHE A 248 -7.05 -3.56 16.31
CA PHE A 248 -6.64 -2.20 16.64
C PHE A 248 -7.11 -1.83 18.05
N LEU A 249 -8.32 -2.26 18.43
CA LEU A 249 -8.85 -2.08 19.78
C LEU A 249 -8.13 -2.96 20.81
N THR A 250 -7.75 -4.19 20.45
CA THR A 250 -6.91 -5.06 21.29
C THR A 250 -5.53 -4.45 21.53
N ALA A 251 -4.84 -4.01 20.47
CA ALA A 251 -3.55 -3.31 20.55
C ALA A 251 -3.62 -2.08 21.46
N TYR A 252 -4.69 -1.31 21.34
CA TYR A 252 -4.93 -0.14 22.17
C TYR A 252 -5.04 -0.52 23.65
N THR A 253 -5.80 -1.58 23.94
CA THR A 253 -6.05 -2.11 25.28
C THR A 253 -4.78 -2.70 25.90
N ASP A 254 -3.94 -3.38 25.11
CA ASP A 254 -2.65 -3.95 25.52
C ASP A 254 -1.56 -2.89 25.77
N GLY A 255 -1.90 -1.62 25.51
CA GLY A 255 -1.05 -0.50 25.86
C GLY A 255 0.01 -0.16 24.81
N MET A 256 -0.21 -0.51 23.54
CA MET A 256 0.74 -0.17 22.47
C MET A 256 0.88 1.36 22.31
N ASP A 257 2.12 1.82 22.15
CA ASP A 257 2.41 3.23 21.84
C ASP A 257 2.18 3.52 20.35
N ILE A 258 2.42 2.51 19.52
CA ILE A 258 2.36 2.57 18.05
C ILE A 258 1.58 1.37 17.53
N ILE A 259 0.69 1.57 16.58
CA ILE A 259 0.06 0.54 15.76
C ILE A 259 0.48 0.77 14.30
N THR A 260 0.94 -0.29 13.64
CA THR A 260 1.39 -0.26 12.24
C THR A 260 0.71 -1.35 11.45
N ALA A 261 0.16 -1.02 10.28
CA ALA A 261 -0.60 -1.96 9.45
C ALA A 261 -0.21 -1.88 7.97
N SER A 262 0.14 -3.03 7.40
CA SER A 262 0.58 -3.17 6.01
C SER A 262 -0.45 -3.90 5.15
N ILE A 263 -1.73 -3.62 5.43
CA ILE A 263 -2.89 -4.21 4.76
C ILE A 263 -3.84 -3.09 4.29
N GLY A 264 -4.59 -3.35 3.22
CA GLY A 264 -5.64 -2.45 2.75
C GLY A 264 -5.96 -2.66 1.28
N GLY A 265 -7.01 -1.97 0.81
CA GLY A 265 -7.45 -2.01 -0.58
C GLY A 265 -7.86 -0.64 -1.11
N PRO A 266 -8.00 -0.45 -2.42
CA PRO A 266 -8.42 0.83 -2.99
C PRO A 266 -9.75 1.30 -2.41
N SER A 267 -9.74 2.43 -1.71
CA SER A 267 -10.96 3.01 -1.13
C SER A 267 -10.95 4.53 -1.29
N GLY A 268 -9.89 5.22 -0.87
CA GLY A 268 -9.76 6.66 -1.02
C GLY A 268 -10.73 7.51 -0.18
N TRP A 269 -11.41 6.91 0.81
CA TRP A 269 -12.39 7.57 1.68
C TRP A 269 -11.98 7.49 3.15
N SER A 270 -12.12 8.59 3.89
CA SER A 270 -11.77 8.66 5.32
C SER A 270 -12.89 8.21 6.26
N THR A 271 -14.06 7.86 5.71
CA THR A 271 -15.30 7.58 6.45
C THR A 271 -15.60 6.09 6.62
N GLY A 272 -14.77 5.21 6.07
CA GLY A 272 -14.89 3.76 6.31
C GLY A 272 -14.71 3.43 7.79
N ALA A 273 -15.33 2.34 8.27
CA ALA A 273 -15.36 1.98 9.68
C ALA A 273 -13.94 1.88 10.28
N TRP A 274 -13.04 1.14 9.62
CA TRP A 274 -11.66 0.99 10.06
C TRP A 274 -10.89 2.33 10.08
N ALA A 275 -11.08 3.17 9.07
CA ALA A 275 -10.46 4.50 9.00
C ALA A 275 -10.94 5.44 10.11
N GLU A 276 -12.23 5.40 10.47
CA GLU A 276 -12.80 6.19 11.57
C GLU A 276 -12.25 5.71 12.93
N VAL A 277 -12.20 4.40 13.19
CA VAL A 277 -11.61 3.85 14.42
C VAL A 277 -10.13 4.21 14.53
N ALA A 278 -9.36 4.02 13.46
CA ALA A 278 -7.95 4.39 13.41
C ALA A 278 -7.74 5.89 13.69
N SER A 279 -8.60 6.76 13.16
CA SER A 279 -8.56 8.21 13.42
C SER A 279 -8.75 8.53 14.90
N ARG A 280 -9.70 7.87 15.57
CA ARG A 280 -9.99 8.09 17.00
C ARG A 280 -8.88 7.55 17.90
N LEU A 281 -8.22 6.46 17.51
CA LEU A 281 -7.05 5.94 18.23
C LEU A 281 -5.88 6.93 18.21
N VAL A 282 -5.71 7.69 17.13
CA VAL A 282 -4.75 8.80 17.09
C VAL A 282 -5.12 9.89 18.09
N ASP A 283 -6.41 10.20 18.25
CA ASP A 283 -6.86 11.20 19.23
C ASP A 283 -6.60 10.74 20.68
N GLU A 284 -6.65 9.43 20.96
CA GLU A 284 -6.25 8.84 22.24
C GLU A 284 -4.73 8.76 22.46
N GLY A 285 -3.93 9.21 21.48
CA GLY A 285 -2.48 9.30 21.59
C GLY A 285 -1.71 8.07 21.10
N VAL A 286 -2.36 7.13 20.40
CA VAL A 286 -1.67 6.01 19.74
C VAL A 286 -1.16 6.43 18.37
N VAL A 287 0.15 6.29 18.15
CA VAL A 287 0.75 6.57 16.83
C VAL A 287 0.24 5.53 15.85
N MET A 288 -0.22 5.97 14.68
CA MET A 288 -0.87 5.11 13.69
C MET A 288 -0.23 5.27 12.33
N THR A 289 0.31 4.18 11.80
CA THR A 289 0.93 4.13 10.46
C THR A 289 0.26 3.05 9.62
N ILE A 290 -0.21 3.40 8.42
CA ILE A 290 -0.88 2.46 7.51
C ILE A 290 -0.34 2.67 6.09
N ALA A 291 -0.09 1.57 5.37
CA ALA A 291 0.41 1.60 4.00
C ALA A 291 -0.56 2.31 3.04
N ASN A 292 -0.04 3.20 2.18
CA ASN A 292 -0.89 3.91 1.23
C ASN A 292 -1.36 3.04 0.04
N GLY A 293 -0.72 1.88 -0.17
CA GLY A 293 -1.05 0.89 -1.21
C GLY A 293 -0.04 0.82 -2.35
N ASN A 294 -0.11 -0.26 -3.14
CA ASN A 294 0.82 -0.57 -4.23
C ASN A 294 0.17 -0.46 -5.63
N SER A 295 -0.84 0.39 -5.78
CA SER A 295 -1.61 0.57 -7.03
C SER A 295 -1.21 1.83 -7.81
N GLY A 296 0.07 2.23 -7.75
CA GLY A 296 0.58 3.45 -8.40
C GLY A 296 0.31 3.53 -9.90
N ALA A 297 0.31 2.39 -10.61
CA ALA A 297 -0.04 2.29 -12.02
C ALA A 297 -1.43 2.87 -12.35
N ALA A 298 -2.38 2.83 -11.40
CA ALA A 298 -3.73 3.36 -11.54
C ALA A 298 -3.78 4.89 -11.68
N GLY A 299 -2.71 5.60 -11.32
CA GLY A 299 -2.65 7.07 -11.30
C GLY A 299 -3.29 7.69 -10.05
N PRO A 300 -3.47 9.03 -10.03
CA PRO A 300 -3.91 9.79 -8.84
C PRO A 300 -5.28 9.39 -8.29
N PHE A 301 -5.54 9.65 -7.01
CA PHE A 301 -6.79 9.33 -6.31
C PHE A 301 -7.09 7.83 -6.26
N PHE A 302 -6.14 7.06 -5.72
CA PHE A 302 -6.22 5.61 -5.58
C PHE A 302 -5.56 5.12 -4.26
N ALA A 303 -5.75 5.89 -3.20
CA ALA A 303 -5.22 5.59 -1.86
C ALA A 303 -5.97 4.42 -1.19
N SER A 304 -5.25 3.72 -0.30
CA SER A 304 -5.74 2.55 0.43
C SER A 304 -6.72 2.88 1.56
N SER A 305 -7.64 1.95 1.86
CA SER A 305 -8.49 1.95 3.06
C SER A 305 -7.65 1.98 4.34
N GLY A 306 -8.23 2.48 5.43
CA GLY A 306 -7.53 2.72 6.71
C GLY A 306 -6.58 3.92 6.65
N SER A 307 -5.62 3.89 5.72
CA SER A 307 -4.61 4.95 5.51
C SER A 307 -5.23 6.31 5.20
N SER A 308 -6.40 6.32 4.57
CA SER A 308 -7.22 7.51 4.29
C SER A 308 -7.82 8.18 5.52
N GLY A 309 -7.74 7.55 6.70
CA GLY A 309 -8.22 8.08 7.97
C GLY A 309 -7.65 9.46 8.31
N LYS A 310 -8.44 10.24 9.07
CA LYS A 310 -8.03 11.56 9.54
C LYS A 310 -6.90 11.41 10.53
N ASN A 311 -5.86 12.23 10.39
CA ASN A 311 -4.64 12.21 11.21
C ASN A 311 -3.85 10.89 11.24
N VAL A 312 -4.32 9.78 10.66
CA VAL A 312 -3.52 8.57 10.43
C VAL A 312 -2.33 8.91 9.53
N LEU A 313 -1.14 8.34 9.76
CA LEU A 313 0.00 8.49 8.84
C LEU A 313 -0.08 7.46 7.70
N ALA A 314 -0.49 7.90 6.51
CA ALA A 314 -0.37 7.12 5.29
C ALA A 314 1.05 7.22 4.73
N VAL A 315 1.68 6.07 4.48
CA VAL A 315 3.09 6.01 4.10
C VAL A 315 3.26 5.59 2.64
N ALA A 316 3.98 6.42 1.87
CA ALA A 316 4.40 6.15 0.50
C ALA A 316 5.78 5.46 0.46
N SER A 317 6.09 4.80 -0.66
CA SER A 317 7.33 4.07 -0.85
C SER A 317 8.36 4.83 -1.71
N VAL A 318 9.62 4.77 -1.29
CA VAL A 318 10.79 5.32 -1.98
C VAL A 318 11.81 4.21 -2.22
N GLU A 319 12.46 4.25 -3.38
CA GLU A 319 13.60 3.39 -3.70
C GLU A 319 14.77 3.64 -2.75
N THR A 320 15.42 2.57 -2.31
CA THR A 320 16.63 2.68 -1.50
C THR A 320 17.78 3.24 -2.31
N GLU A 321 18.68 3.98 -1.64
CA GLU A 321 19.91 4.51 -2.28
C GLU A 321 20.88 3.40 -2.68
N THR A 322 20.80 2.25 -1.98
CA THR A 322 21.64 1.09 -2.25
C THR A 322 20.79 -0.14 -2.52
N PHE A 323 21.32 -1.03 -3.37
CA PHE A 323 20.77 -2.34 -3.69
C PHE A 323 21.71 -3.42 -3.14
N PRO A 324 21.24 -4.42 -2.40
CA PRO A 324 22.11 -5.47 -1.88
C PRO A 324 22.47 -6.47 -2.97
N ALA A 325 23.76 -6.78 -3.11
CA ALA A 325 24.28 -7.68 -4.13
C ALA A 325 25.34 -8.63 -3.55
N SER A 326 25.57 -9.75 -4.22
CA SER A 326 26.62 -10.70 -3.82
C SER A 326 28.02 -10.12 -4.06
N PRO A 327 28.97 -10.31 -3.13
CA PRO A 327 30.33 -9.80 -3.27
C PRO A 327 31.14 -10.59 -4.31
N PHE A 328 32.11 -9.94 -4.93
CA PHE A 328 33.24 -10.57 -5.63
C PHE A 328 34.46 -9.66 -5.52
N GLU A 329 35.68 -10.12 -5.83
CA GLU A 329 36.85 -9.24 -5.94
C GLU A 329 37.17 -8.94 -7.41
N LEU A 330 37.54 -7.69 -7.68
CA LEU A 330 37.94 -7.23 -9.02
C LEU A 330 39.38 -6.70 -8.95
N THR A 331 40.29 -7.29 -9.71
CA THR A 331 41.69 -6.84 -9.81
C THR A 331 41.95 -6.25 -11.19
N SER A 332 42.38 -4.99 -11.24
CA SER A 332 42.86 -4.34 -12.47
C SER A 332 44.37 -4.18 -12.43
N THR A 333 45.04 -4.44 -13.56
CA THR A 333 46.46 -4.11 -13.73
C THR A 333 46.67 -3.25 -14.97
N LEU A 334 47.25 -2.07 -14.80
CA LEU A 334 47.58 -1.13 -15.87
C LEU A 334 48.98 -0.53 -15.62
N ASP A 335 49.84 -0.48 -16.64
CA ASP A 335 51.20 0.06 -16.55
C ASP A 335 52.05 -0.52 -15.38
N GLY A 336 51.84 -1.79 -15.06
CA GLY A 336 52.52 -2.48 -13.95
C GLY A 336 52.05 -2.07 -12.55
N LYS A 337 50.99 -1.25 -12.44
CA LYS A 337 50.28 -0.99 -11.19
C LYS A 337 49.07 -1.90 -11.10
N THR A 338 48.92 -2.56 -9.96
CA THR A 338 47.77 -3.42 -9.66
C THR A 338 46.92 -2.75 -8.59
N GLU A 339 45.63 -2.62 -8.87
CA GLU A 339 44.62 -2.17 -7.93
C GLU A 339 43.58 -3.29 -7.77
N THR A 340 43.21 -3.60 -6.54
CA THR A 340 42.19 -4.60 -6.27
C THR A 340 41.09 -3.98 -5.45
N VAL A 341 39.87 -4.04 -5.98
CA VAL A 341 38.65 -3.79 -5.22
C VAL A 341 38.34 -5.06 -4.45
N LYS A 342 38.84 -5.11 -3.21
CA LYS A 342 38.66 -6.26 -2.32
C LYS A 342 37.39 -6.15 -1.49
N VAL A 343 36.86 -7.28 -1.08
CA VAL A 343 35.80 -7.30 -0.07
C VAL A 343 36.44 -7.53 1.29
N SER A 344 36.44 -6.50 2.13
CA SER A 344 37.06 -6.55 3.46
C SER A 344 36.01 -6.62 4.56
N ASN A 345 36.28 -7.37 5.62
CA ASN A 345 35.49 -7.40 6.84
C ASN A 345 36.11 -6.47 7.90
N ASP A 346 35.49 -5.31 8.16
CA ASP A 346 35.87 -4.40 9.25
C ASP A 346 34.78 -4.35 10.34
N ARG A 347 35.10 -4.85 11.53
CA ARG A 347 34.16 -4.95 12.68
C ARG A 347 32.88 -5.74 12.37
N GLY A 348 32.97 -6.77 11.54
CA GLY A 348 31.82 -7.55 11.08
C GLY A 348 31.15 -7.00 9.82
N ARG A 349 31.67 -5.91 9.23
CA ARG A 349 31.10 -5.25 8.05
C ARG A 349 31.87 -5.62 6.79
N PHE A 350 31.22 -6.34 5.89
CA PHE A 350 31.75 -6.63 4.57
C PHE A 350 31.57 -5.41 3.68
N ARG A 351 32.68 -4.86 3.19
CA ARG A 351 32.69 -3.66 2.34
C ARG A 351 33.56 -3.90 1.13
N SER A 352 33.06 -3.46 -0.02
CA SER A 352 33.90 -3.28 -1.21
C SER A 352 34.86 -2.13 -0.93
N LYS A 353 36.14 -2.45 -0.72
CA LYS A 353 37.22 -1.48 -0.49
C LYS A 353 37.82 -1.10 -1.85
N GLY A 354 37.14 -0.20 -2.55
CA GLY A 354 37.55 0.39 -3.83
C GLY A 354 37.50 1.92 -3.77
N THR A 355 37.68 2.58 -4.92
CA THR A 355 37.35 4.02 -5.05
C THR A 355 35.84 4.22 -4.94
N ASP A 356 35.37 5.44 -4.65
CA ASP A 356 33.94 5.77 -4.65
C ASP A 356 33.26 5.49 -6.02
N GLU A 357 34.04 5.27 -7.07
CA GLU A 357 33.57 5.01 -8.43
C GLU A 357 33.30 3.52 -8.73
N ILE A 358 33.95 2.57 -8.04
CA ILE A 358 33.88 1.13 -8.40
C ILE A 358 33.61 0.28 -7.15
N LYS A 359 32.46 -0.40 -7.16
CA LYS A 359 32.10 -1.42 -6.16
C LYS A 359 32.03 -2.81 -6.81
N ALA A 360 32.61 -3.80 -6.13
CA ALA A 360 32.64 -5.19 -6.57
C ALA A 360 31.49 -5.98 -5.93
N GLY A 361 30.30 -5.84 -6.52
CA GLY A 361 29.13 -6.66 -6.23
C GLY A 361 28.38 -7.02 -7.50
N TYR A 362 27.77 -8.20 -7.53
CA TYR A 362 27.06 -8.75 -8.67
C TYR A 362 25.70 -9.34 -8.28
N LEU A 363 24.75 -9.29 -9.21
CA LEU A 363 23.45 -9.93 -9.10
C LEU A 363 23.46 -11.20 -9.95
N PRO A 364 23.60 -12.40 -9.36
CA PRO A 364 23.44 -13.65 -10.09
C PRO A 364 22.00 -13.78 -10.61
N SER A 365 21.81 -14.55 -11.68
CA SER A 365 20.48 -14.95 -12.14
C SER A 365 19.84 -15.97 -11.17
N THR A 366 19.94 -17.27 -11.47
CA THR A 366 19.41 -18.34 -10.61
C THR A 366 20.47 -18.91 -9.68
N TYR A 367 21.73 -18.99 -10.13
CA TYR A 367 22.83 -19.61 -9.39
C TYR A 367 23.99 -18.64 -9.21
N TYR A 368 24.64 -18.71 -8.04
CA TYR A 368 25.91 -18.03 -7.81
C TYR A 368 26.98 -18.55 -8.78
N PHE A 369 27.94 -17.68 -9.09
CA PHE A 369 29.13 -18.13 -9.80
C PHE A 369 29.95 -19.05 -8.87
N SER A 370 30.64 -20.05 -9.44
CA SER A 370 31.37 -21.02 -8.62
C SER A 370 32.51 -20.33 -7.85
N SER A 371 32.71 -20.72 -6.59
CA SER A 371 33.84 -20.27 -5.78
C SER A 371 35.20 -20.72 -6.31
N ASP A 372 35.22 -21.65 -7.27
CA ASP A 372 36.43 -22.08 -8.00
C ASP A 372 36.86 -21.07 -9.08
N VAL A 373 36.02 -20.08 -9.41
CA VAL A 373 36.35 -19.00 -10.36
C VAL A 373 37.21 -17.96 -9.65
N THR A 374 38.50 -18.23 -9.58
CA THR A 374 39.51 -17.36 -8.94
C THR A 374 40.44 -16.74 -9.99
N ASP A 375 40.57 -15.41 -9.97
CA ASP A 375 41.42 -14.64 -10.89
C ASP A 375 41.15 -14.90 -12.40
N TRP A 376 39.91 -15.19 -12.77
CA TRP A 376 39.55 -15.40 -14.18
C TRP A 376 39.57 -14.06 -14.95
N PRO A 377 40.14 -14.02 -16.17
CA PRO A 377 40.15 -12.79 -16.98
C PRO A 377 38.74 -12.34 -17.37
N VAL A 378 38.45 -11.06 -17.17
CA VAL A 378 37.22 -10.42 -17.67
C VAL A 378 37.49 -9.80 -19.03
N VAL A 379 36.74 -10.20 -20.06
CA VAL A 379 37.02 -9.85 -21.47
C VAL A 379 35.82 -9.14 -22.10
N PRO A 380 35.88 -7.81 -22.30
CA PRO A 380 34.92 -7.11 -23.13
C PRO A 380 35.07 -7.51 -24.60
N LEU A 381 33.96 -7.86 -25.26
CA LEU A 381 33.94 -8.11 -26.71
C LEU A 381 33.59 -6.85 -27.52
N ASN A 382 33.02 -5.84 -26.85
CA ASN A 382 32.72 -4.52 -27.39
C ASN A 382 33.26 -3.46 -26.42
N PHE A 383 33.91 -2.43 -26.96
CA PHE A 383 34.48 -1.32 -26.17
C PHE A 383 33.61 -0.06 -26.20
N ASP A 384 32.50 -0.05 -26.96
CA ASP A 384 31.53 1.03 -26.97
C ASP A 384 30.54 0.87 -25.81
N THR A 385 30.71 1.67 -24.76
CA THR A 385 29.86 1.64 -23.56
C THR A 385 28.45 2.19 -23.79
N THR A 386 28.15 2.69 -25.00
CA THR A 386 26.85 3.27 -25.35
C THR A 386 26.00 2.36 -26.23
N ASP A 387 26.58 1.31 -26.83
CA ASP A 387 25.89 0.42 -27.75
C ASP A 387 24.79 -0.40 -27.04
N PRO A 388 23.49 -0.19 -27.33
CA PRO A 388 22.43 -0.98 -26.73
C PRO A 388 22.26 -2.36 -27.39
N ALA A 389 22.87 -2.61 -28.56
CA ALA A 389 22.75 -3.86 -29.31
C ALA A 389 23.90 -4.86 -29.05
N ASP A 390 24.82 -4.54 -28.13
CA ASP A 390 26.00 -5.36 -27.82
C ASP A 390 25.64 -6.84 -27.53
N GLY A 391 26.15 -7.79 -28.31
CA GLY A 391 25.85 -9.22 -28.15
C GLY A 391 24.43 -9.66 -28.52
N CYS A 392 23.61 -8.80 -29.14
CA CYS A 392 22.27 -9.18 -29.61
C CYS A 392 22.29 -10.08 -30.84
N GLU A 393 23.31 -9.95 -31.68
CA GLU A 393 23.52 -10.80 -32.86
C GLU A 393 24.61 -11.84 -32.60
N PRO A 394 24.56 -13.01 -33.27
CA PRO A 394 25.64 -13.99 -33.22
C PRO A 394 26.99 -13.38 -33.60
N TYR A 395 28.04 -13.73 -32.85
CA TYR A 395 29.38 -13.24 -33.13
C TYR A 395 29.96 -13.86 -34.43
N PRO A 396 30.73 -13.09 -35.23
CA PRO A 396 31.29 -13.58 -36.49
C PRO A 396 32.18 -14.82 -36.34
N GLU A 397 32.26 -15.62 -37.40
CA GLU A 397 33.18 -16.76 -37.43
C GLU A 397 34.63 -16.28 -37.24
N GLY A 398 35.37 -16.93 -36.33
CA GLY A 398 36.72 -16.54 -35.95
C GLY A 398 36.81 -15.60 -34.73
N THR A 399 35.68 -15.20 -34.13
CA THR A 399 35.70 -14.58 -32.80
C THR A 399 36.37 -15.51 -31.78
N ARG A 400 37.13 -14.91 -30.84
CA ARG A 400 37.84 -15.61 -29.78
C ARG A 400 36.90 -16.55 -29.01
N ARG A 401 37.39 -17.75 -28.70
CA ARG A 401 36.73 -18.68 -27.78
C ARG A 401 36.79 -18.20 -26.33
N LEU A 402 35.74 -18.49 -25.57
CA LEU A 402 35.49 -17.93 -24.24
C LEU A 402 35.70 -18.94 -23.10
N GLU A 403 36.33 -20.09 -23.34
CA GLU A 403 36.66 -21.03 -22.25
C GLU A 403 37.70 -20.41 -21.30
N GLY A 404 37.49 -20.55 -19.98
CA GLY A 404 38.41 -20.05 -18.96
C GLY A 404 38.45 -18.52 -18.81
N VAL A 405 37.49 -17.80 -19.39
CA VAL A 405 37.34 -16.33 -19.24
C VAL A 405 35.88 -15.94 -19.02
N ILE A 406 35.68 -14.72 -18.53
CA ILE A 406 34.35 -14.14 -18.28
C ILE A 406 34.09 -13.03 -19.30
N PRO A 407 33.27 -13.23 -20.35
CA PRO A 407 32.85 -12.14 -21.22
C PRO A 407 32.09 -11.05 -20.46
N LEU A 408 32.37 -9.80 -20.81
CA LEU A 408 31.64 -8.62 -20.35
C LEU A 408 30.79 -8.05 -21.49
N VAL A 409 29.48 -7.93 -21.29
CA VAL A 409 28.52 -7.47 -22.30
C VAL A 409 27.53 -6.45 -21.72
N ARG A 410 27.15 -5.43 -22.49
CA ARG A 410 26.21 -4.40 -22.02
C ARG A 410 24.76 -4.88 -22.01
N ARG A 411 24.00 -4.52 -20.97
CA ARG A 411 22.53 -4.60 -20.97
C ARG A 411 21.94 -3.63 -22.00
N GLY A 412 20.97 -4.08 -22.80
CA GLY A 412 20.39 -3.24 -23.84
C GLY A 412 19.08 -3.76 -24.43
N THR A 413 18.92 -3.69 -25.75
CA THR A 413 17.63 -3.82 -26.46
C THR A 413 17.10 -5.24 -26.60
N CYS A 414 17.98 -6.24 -26.60
CA CYS A 414 17.60 -7.65 -26.59
C CYS A 414 17.63 -8.26 -25.17
N THR A 415 17.00 -9.42 -24.99
CA THR A 415 16.92 -10.09 -23.69
C THR A 415 18.28 -10.63 -23.24
N PHE A 416 18.44 -10.85 -21.94
CA PHE A 416 19.64 -11.50 -21.40
C PHE A 416 19.85 -12.90 -22.00
N ALA A 417 18.78 -13.67 -22.15
CA ALA A 417 18.81 -15.00 -22.76
C ALA A 417 19.37 -14.99 -24.19
N THR A 418 19.01 -14.00 -25.02
CA THR A 418 19.58 -13.86 -26.38
C THR A 418 21.09 -13.67 -26.33
N LYS A 419 21.57 -12.77 -25.46
CA LYS A 419 23.01 -12.51 -25.31
C LYS A 419 23.74 -13.73 -24.73
N GLN A 420 23.14 -14.40 -23.75
CA GLN A 420 23.66 -15.63 -23.15
C GLN A 420 23.89 -16.71 -24.21
N ALA A 421 22.88 -17.01 -25.04
CA ALA A 421 23.00 -18.01 -26.09
C ALA A 421 24.14 -17.71 -27.09
N ASN A 422 24.29 -16.44 -27.48
CA ASN A 422 25.36 -16.01 -28.40
C ASN A 422 26.77 -16.18 -27.78
N LEU A 423 26.92 -15.99 -26.47
CA LEU A 423 28.21 -16.14 -25.76
C LEU A 423 28.51 -17.61 -25.42
N VAL A 424 27.49 -18.40 -25.04
CA VAL A 424 27.61 -19.84 -24.82
C VAL A 424 28.07 -20.56 -26.10
N ALA A 425 27.61 -20.12 -27.28
CA ALA A 425 28.08 -20.65 -28.57
C ALA A 425 29.60 -20.46 -28.80
N LEU A 426 30.23 -19.51 -28.10
CA LEU A 426 31.68 -19.27 -28.10
C LEU A 426 32.42 -20.00 -26.97
N GLY A 427 31.71 -20.72 -26.09
CA GLY A 427 32.27 -21.49 -24.98
C GLY A 427 32.24 -20.80 -23.61
N ALA A 428 31.44 -19.75 -23.42
CA ALA A 428 31.36 -19.04 -22.14
C ALA A 428 30.63 -19.88 -21.06
N GLU A 429 31.28 -20.04 -19.91
CA GLU A 429 30.70 -20.73 -18.73
C GLU A 429 30.10 -19.75 -17.71
N TYR A 430 30.63 -18.52 -17.66
CA TYR A 430 30.20 -17.45 -16.76
C TYR A 430 30.19 -16.12 -17.50
N ILE A 431 29.11 -15.35 -17.42
CA ILE A 431 28.91 -14.13 -18.22
C ILE A 431 28.55 -12.96 -17.31
N LEU A 432 29.32 -11.87 -17.38
CA LEU A 432 28.98 -10.62 -16.71
C LEU A 432 28.28 -9.67 -17.68
N PHE A 433 27.03 -9.34 -17.37
CA PHE A 433 26.38 -8.16 -17.91
C PHE A 433 26.74 -6.95 -17.07
N TYR A 434 26.97 -5.79 -17.69
CA TYR A 434 26.95 -4.53 -16.97
C TYR A 434 25.71 -3.72 -17.32
N ASN A 435 25.14 -3.08 -16.30
CA ASN A 435 23.89 -2.36 -16.42
C ASN A 435 24.04 -1.12 -17.34
N ASN A 436 22.90 -0.59 -17.77
CA ASN A 436 22.78 0.73 -18.38
C ASN A 436 22.17 1.72 -17.37
N ASP A 437 21.61 2.84 -17.83
CA ASP A 437 21.00 3.86 -16.95
C ASP A 437 19.63 3.46 -16.39
N SER A 438 19.13 2.28 -16.75
CA SER A 438 17.89 1.71 -16.20
C SER A 438 18.11 1.21 -14.77
N PRO A 439 17.04 1.07 -13.98
CA PRO A 439 17.10 0.40 -12.68
C PRO A 439 17.81 -0.95 -12.76
N ILE A 440 18.60 -1.27 -11.73
CA ILE A 440 19.24 -2.57 -11.59
C ILE A 440 18.14 -3.63 -11.45
N ILE A 441 18.28 -4.73 -12.18
CA ILE A 441 17.38 -5.89 -12.11
C ILE A 441 18.21 -7.17 -12.04
N THR A 442 17.65 -8.22 -11.46
CA THR A 442 18.20 -9.56 -11.61
C THR A 442 18.09 -10.01 -13.06
N PRO A 443 19.17 -10.47 -13.71
CA PRO A 443 19.11 -10.92 -15.08
C PRO A 443 18.31 -12.24 -15.18
N GLY A 444 17.20 -12.24 -15.91
CA GLY A 444 16.35 -13.42 -16.07
C GLY A 444 16.75 -14.30 -17.26
N THR A 445 16.78 -15.62 -17.06
CA THR A 445 16.94 -16.65 -18.09
C THR A 445 16.35 -17.98 -17.64
N ASP A 446 15.97 -18.82 -18.61
CA ASP A 446 15.51 -20.21 -18.39
C ASP A 446 16.64 -21.23 -18.66
N ASP A 447 17.83 -20.76 -19.06
CA ASP A 447 18.98 -21.60 -19.42
C ASP A 447 20.01 -21.63 -18.28
N ASP A 448 20.32 -22.84 -17.80
CA ASP A 448 21.30 -23.10 -16.73
C ASP A 448 22.74 -23.28 -17.27
N VAL A 449 22.94 -23.22 -18.59
CA VAL A 449 24.25 -23.25 -19.24
C VAL A 449 24.76 -21.82 -19.47
N GLY A 450 25.98 -21.53 -19.03
CA GLY A 450 26.58 -20.20 -19.14
C GLY A 450 25.97 -19.23 -18.15
N LEU A 451 26.25 -19.40 -16.85
CA LEU A 451 25.62 -18.65 -15.78
C LEU A 451 25.83 -17.15 -15.96
N ILE A 452 24.76 -16.37 -15.77
CA ILE A 452 24.75 -14.94 -16.01
C ILE A 452 24.63 -14.15 -14.70
N ALA A 453 25.28 -12.98 -14.68
CA ALA A 453 25.21 -12.03 -13.58
C ALA A 453 25.19 -10.58 -14.08
N LEU A 454 24.65 -9.66 -13.29
CA LEU A 454 24.67 -8.21 -13.58
C LEU A 454 25.57 -7.45 -12.60
N ILE A 455 26.42 -6.56 -13.10
CA ILE A 455 27.20 -5.57 -12.33
C ILE A 455 26.77 -4.14 -12.70
N THR A 456 27.24 -3.17 -11.92
CA THR A 456 26.91 -1.74 -12.16
C THR A 456 27.47 -1.23 -13.49
N ALA A 457 26.81 -0.22 -14.06
CA ALA A 457 27.28 0.46 -15.27
C ALA A 457 28.70 1.03 -15.10
N LYS A 458 28.99 1.63 -13.93
CA LYS A 458 30.31 2.17 -13.57
C LYS A 458 31.40 1.10 -13.54
N ALA A 459 31.11 -0.06 -12.92
CA ALA A 459 32.07 -1.17 -12.90
C ALA A 459 32.36 -1.69 -14.32
N GLY A 460 31.33 -1.88 -15.15
CA GLY A 460 31.52 -2.29 -16.55
C GLY A 460 32.36 -1.30 -17.36
N ALA A 461 32.07 0.01 -17.23
CA ALA A 461 32.83 1.06 -17.90
C ALA A 461 34.31 1.08 -17.47
N ALA A 462 34.59 0.96 -16.17
CA ALA A 462 35.96 0.95 -15.66
C ALA A 462 36.77 -0.28 -16.14
N ILE A 463 36.12 -1.45 -16.25
CA ILE A 463 36.74 -2.65 -16.83
C ILE A 463 37.11 -2.39 -18.29
N ILE A 464 36.17 -1.86 -19.08
CA ILE A 464 36.37 -1.53 -20.50
C ILE A 464 37.50 -0.52 -20.67
N GLU A 465 37.54 0.54 -19.86
CA GLU A 465 38.59 1.56 -19.90
C GLU A 465 39.98 0.98 -19.62
N THR A 466 40.09 0.12 -18.60
CA THR A 466 41.36 -0.55 -18.25
C THR A 466 41.85 -1.44 -19.40
N VAL A 467 40.97 -2.28 -19.97
CA VAL A 467 41.33 -3.17 -21.07
C VAL A 467 41.67 -2.38 -22.34
N LYS A 468 40.92 -1.31 -22.64
CA LYS A 468 41.17 -0.42 -23.79
C LYS A 468 42.51 0.30 -23.68
N ALA A 469 42.96 0.60 -22.46
CA ALA A 469 44.29 1.18 -22.19
C ALA A 469 45.44 0.15 -22.27
N GLY A 470 45.16 -1.12 -22.57
CA GLY A 470 46.16 -2.19 -22.67
C GLY A 470 46.45 -2.90 -21.34
N GLY A 471 45.65 -2.62 -20.30
CA GLY A 471 45.68 -3.35 -19.04
C GLY A 471 44.91 -4.68 -19.09
N ASN A 472 44.88 -5.38 -17.96
CA ASN A 472 44.05 -6.57 -17.77
C ASN A 472 43.16 -6.42 -16.53
N VAL A 473 42.06 -7.18 -16.51
CA VAL A 473 41.17 -7.25 -15.36
C VAL A 473 40.84 -8.71 -15.07
N THR A 474 40.88 -9.12 -13.81
CA THR A 474 40.45 -10.43 -13.33
C THR A 474 39.36 -10.31 -12.27
N ALA A 475 38.53 -11.35 -12.17
CA ALA A 475 37.49 -11.46 -11.15
C ALA A 475 37.68 -12.73 -10.31
N ASP A 476 37.37 -12.63 -9.02
CA ASP A 476 37.45 -13.71 -8.03
C ASP A 476 36.12 -13.83 -7.28
N PHE A 477 35.50 -15.00 -7.36
CA PHE A 477 34.20 -15.33 -6.75
C PHE A 477 34.33 -16.27 -5.55
N SER A 478 35.53 -16.48 -5.01
CA SER A 478 35.78 -17.35 -3.84
C SER A 478 35.27 -16.78 -2.51
N VAL A 479 34.89 -15.50 -2.49
CA VAL A 479 34.24 -14.86 -1.34
C VAL A 479 32.84 -15.43 -1.12
N ASN A 480 32.39 -15.50 0.13
CA ASN A 480 31.06 -16.04 0.44
C ASN A 480 29.96 -15.16 -0.24
N PRO A 481 29.20 -15.70 -1.21
CA PRO A 481 28.25 -14.92 -2.00
C PRO A 481 27.02 -14.45 -1.21
N GLU A 482 26.76 -15.06 -0.06
CA GLU A 482 25.68 -14.67 0.86
C GLU A 482 26.06 -13.41 1.65
N GLN A 483 27.33 -12.97 1.60
CA GLN A 483 27.81 -11.83 2.36
C GLN A 483 27.60 -10.48 1.65
N VAL A 484 26.35 -10.02 1.56
CA VAL A 484 25.99 -8.93 0.63
C VAL A 484 26.70 -7.59 0.86
N VAL A 485 26.98 -6.93 -0.26
CA VAL A 485 27.50 -5.55 -0.36
C VAL A 485 26.44 -4.61 -0.94
N GLY A 486 26.51 -3.32 -0.62
CA GLY A 486 25.58 -2.33 -1.14
C GLY A 486 26.06 -1.70 -2.45
N LEU A 487 25.39 -2.00 -3.56
CA LEU A 487 25.56 -1.32 -4.85
C LEU A 487 24.77 -0.01 -4.87
N GLU A 488 25.26 1.00 -5.58
CA GLU A 488 24.45 2.21 -5.83
C GLU A 488 23.27 1.85 -6.73
N TYR A 489 22.08 2.30 -6.35
CA TYR A 489 20.89 2.13 -7.17
C TYR A 489 20.65 3.42 -7.99
N PRO A 490 20.69 3.38 -9.33
CA PRO A 490 20.57 4.59 -10.16
C PRO A 490 19.28 5.40 -9.93
N ALA A 491 18.19 4.73 -9.57
CA ALA A 491 16.91 5.36 -9.22
C ALA A 491 16.74 5.57 -7.71
N GLY A 492 17.80 5.43 -6.91
CA GLY A 492 17.75 5.55 -5.45
C GLY A 492 17.29 6.94 -4.99
N GLY A 493 16.51 6.98 -3.92
CA GLY A 493 15.92 8.23 -3.41
C GLY A 493 14.79 8.79 -4.29
N ARG A 494 14.20 7.97 -5.16
CA ARG A 494 13.05 8.34 -5.99
C ARG A 494 11.80 7.56 -5.56
N PRO A 495 10.58 8.10 -5.77
CA PRO A 495 9.35 7.37 -5.44
C PRO A 495 9.25 6.08 -6.26
N ASN A 496 8.86 4.97 -5.62
CA ASN A 496 8.59 3.73 -6.37
C ASN A 496 7.38 3.92 -7.30
N THR A 497 7.42 3.35 -8.50
CA THR A 497 6.31 3.45 -9.47
C THR A 497 5.02 2.78 -8.99
N PHE A 498 5.13 1.75 -8.15
CA PHE A 498 3.99 1.06 -7.55
C PHE A 498 3.34 1.84 -6.41
N THR A 499 3.99 2.85 -5.80
CA THR A 499 3.38 3.56 -4.66
C THR A 499 2.06 4.19 -5.08
N SER A 500 0.97 3.84 -4.41
CA SER A 500 -0.35 4.42 -4.69
C SER A 500 -0.30 5.94 -4.56
N TRP A 501 -1.06 6.63 -5.39
CA TRP A 501 -1.21 8.08 -5.34
C TRP A 501 -2.54 8.45 -4.66
N GLY A 502 -2.54 9.45 -3.80
CA GLY A 502 -3.75 10.14 -3.37
C GLY A 502 -4.10 11.32 -4.28
N GLY A 503 -4.78 12.37 -3.82
CA GLY A 503 -5.40 12.54 -2.49
C GLY A 503 -6.64 11.65 -2.28
N THR A 504 -7.42 11.92 -1.24
CA THR A 504 -8.74 11.27 -1.09
C THR A 504 -9.73 11.82 -2.11
N TYR A 505 -10.86 11.13 -2.31
CA TYR A 505 -11.91 11.63 -3.20
C TYR A 505 -12.58 12.92 -2.69
N ASP A 506 -12.40 13.24 -1.40
CA ASP A 506 -12.74 14.52 -0.75
C ASP A 506 -11.61 15.57 -0.82
N LEU A 507 -10.63 15.37 -1.71
CA LEU A 507 -9.49 16.24 -1.96
C LEU A 507 -8.61 16.53 -0.73
N GLN A 508 -8.56 15.59 0.21
CA GLN A 508 -7.63 15.64 1.34
C GLN A 508 -6.25 15.07 0.96
N ILE A 509 -5.21 15.60 1.59
CA ILE A 509 -3.83 15.16 1.34
C ILE A 509 -3.59 13.75 1.88
N LYS A 510 -3.27 12.83 0.97
CA LYS A 510 -2.68 11.51 1.18
C LYS A 510 -1.76 11.18 0.00
N PRO A 511 -0.69 10.37 0.17
CA PRO A 511 -0.12 9.96 1.45
C PRO A 511 0.41 11.16 2.27
N ASP A 512 0.84 10.91 3.49
CA ASP A 512 1.31 11.96 4.43
C ASP A 512 2.83 12.18 4.35
N ILE A 513 3.56 11.08 4.22
CA ILE A 513 5.02 11.03 4.20
C ILE A 513 5.48 9.84 3.35
N ALA A 514 6.72 9.84 2.92
CA ALA A 514 7.35 8.72 2.23
C ALA A 514 8.54 8.17 3.04
N ALA A 515 8.81 6.88 2.90
CA ALA A 515 9.93 6.20 3.53
C ALA A 515 10.52 5.12 2.59
N PRO A 516 11.74 4.62 2.87
CA PRO A 516 12.31 3.52 2.09
C PRO A 516 11.38 2.30 2.12
N GLY A 517 10.98 1.82 0.95
CA GLY A 517 10.10 0.66 0.79
C GLY A 517 10.31 -0.15 -0.49
N GLY A 518 11.20 0.29 -1.39
CA GLY A 518 11.66 -0.53 -2.52
C GLY A 518 12.92 -1.30 -2.16
N GLN A 519 13.01 -2.56 -2.59
CA GLN A 519 14.20 -3.42 -2.46
C GLN A 519 14.72 -3.51 -1.02
N ILE A 520 13.79 -3.71 -0.07
CA ILE A 520 14.12 -3.77 1.34
C ILE A 520 14.56 -5.18 1.73
N PHE A 521 15.80 -5.28 2.19
CA PHE A 521 16.33 -6.50 2.79
C PHE A 521 15.79 -6.67 4.22
N SER A 522 15.02 -7.73 4.46
CA SER A 522 14.44 -8.06 5.77
C SER A 522 14.47 -9.56 6.07
N THR A 523 14.08 -9.92 7.30
CA THR A 523 13.92 -11.33 7.69
C THR A 523 12.85 -12.00 6.82
N TYR A 524 12.75 -13.32 6.91
CA TYR A 524 11.77 -14.10 6.18
C TYR A 524 11.54 -15.44 6.90
N LEU A 525 10.63 -16.25 6.38
CA LEU A 525 10.33 -17.58 6.93
C LEU A 525 11.58 -18.48 7.00
N ASP A 526 11.52 -19.52 7.84
CA ASP A 526 12.57 -20.52 8.00
C ASP A 526 13.96 -19.95 8.38
N ASN A 527 13.98 -18.82 9.10
CA ASN A 527 15.19 -18.09 9.50
C ASN A 527 16.03 -17.56 8.32
N THR A 528 15.38 -17.30 7.18
CA THR A 528 16.03 -16.76 5.98
C THR A 528 15.82 -15.24 5.87
N PHE A 529 16.37 -14.63 4.82
CA PHE A 529 16.15 -13.22 4.49
C PHE A 529 15.67 -13.10 3.04
N ALA A 530 14.91 -12.04 2.78
CA ALA A 530 14.38 -11.72 1.45
C ALA A 530 14.49 -10.22 1.13
N LEU A 531 14.48 -9.92 -0.17
CA LEU A 531 14.27 -8.56 -0.68
C LEU A 531 12.81 -8.40 -1.03
N LEU A 532 12.11 -7.50 -0.35
CA LEU A 532 10.71 -7.20 -0.64
C LEU A 532 10.52 -5.73 -0.99
N SER A 533 9.55 -5.46 -1.88
CA SER A 533 9.17 -4.10 -2.27
C SER A 533 7.69 -3.85 -1.99
N GLY A 534 7.39 -2.71 -1.37
CA GLY A 534 6.01 -2.31 -1.09
C GLY A 534 5.91 -1.12 -0.14
N THR A 535 4.76 -0.43 -0.20
CA THR A 535 4.38 0.48 0.89
C THR A 535 4.24 -0.26 2.23
N SER A 536 4.01 -1.58 2.19
CA SER A 536 4.09 -2.51 3.32
C SER A 536 5.45 -2.50 4.03
N MET A 537 6.55 -2.16 3.33
CA MET A 537 7.89 -2.07 3.91
C MET A 537 8.20 -0.64 4.40
N ALA A 538 7.69 0.37 3.70
CA ALA A 538 7.85 1.78 4.10
C ALA A 538 7.10 2.10 5.41
N THR A 539 5.94 1.48 5.63
CA THR A 539 5.07 1.73 6.79
C THR A 539 5.72 1.41 8.14
N PRO A 540 6.25 0.20 8.38
CA PRO A 540 6.96 -0.12 9.61
C PRO A 540 8.25 0.70 9.78
N TYR A 541 8.86 1.19 8.69
CA TYR A 541 9.98 2.15 8.78
C TYR A 541 9.58 3.42 9.54
N VAL A 542 8.44 4.01 9.21
CA VAL A 542 7.93 5.23 9.88
C VAL A 542 7.52 4.93 11.32
N ALA A 543 6.94 3.76 11.59
CA ALA A 543 6.70 3.29 12.96
C ALA A 543 8.01 3.25 13.78
N GLY A 544 9.10 2.77 13.17
CA GLY A 544 10.44 2.79 13.77
C GLY A 544 10.92 4.21 14.09
N VAL A 545 10.73 5.16 13.17
CA VAL A 545 11.07 6.57 13.41
C VAL A 545 10.29 7.16 14.60
N ALA A 546 9.00 6.84 14.70
CA ALA A 546 8.19 7.23 15.86
C ALA A 546 8.70 6.58 17.16
N ALA A 547 9.11 5.30 17.12
CA ALA A 547 9.68 4.63 18.29
C ALA A 547 11.01 5.26 18.74
N LEU A 548 11.87 5.71 17.81
CA LEU A 548 13.08 6.45 18.14
C LEU A 548 12.75 7.74 18.91
N TYR A 549 11.72 8.48 18.47
CA TYR A 549 11.24 9.67 19.18
C TYR A 549 10.70 9.34 20.57
N ILE A 550 9.79 8.37 20.67
CA ILE A 550 9.13 7.97 21.92
C ILE A 550 10.16 7.49 22.96
N SER A 551 11.20 6.77 22.54
CA SER A 551 12.25 6.28 23.45
C SER A 551 13.05 7.40 24.13
N VAL A 552 13.08 8.59 23.53
CA VAL A 552 13.81 9.76 24.05
C VAL A 552 12.89 10.71 24.78
N HIS A 553 11.70 10.95 24.23
CA HIS A 553 10.79 12.02 24.66
C HIS A 553 9.55 11.52 25.41
N GLY A 554 9.36 10.21 25.53
CA GLY A 554 8.16 9.61 26.09
C GLY A 554 7.03 9.46 25.07
N GLY A 555 6.11 8.53 25.35
CA GLY A 555 4.97 8.18 24.49
C GLY A 555 3.64 8.64 25.06
N ARG A 556 2.57 7.91 24.71
CA ARG A 556 1.21 8.22 25.15
C ARG A 556 1.06 8.23 26.67
N SER A 557 1.81 7.40 27.38
CA SER A 557 1.81 7.34 28.85
C SER A 557 2.37 8.60 29.53
N VAL A 558 3.19 9.37 28.81
CA VAL A 558 3.79 10.63 29.29
C VAL A 558 2.95 11.83 28.85
N HIS A 559 2.48 11.83 27.60
CA HIS A 559 1.88 13.00 26.97
C HIS A 559 0.34 12.98 26.91
N GLY A 560 -0.28 11.80 27.05
CA GLY A 560 -1.73 11.63 27.03
C GLY A 560 -2.38 11.80 25.64
N LYS A 561 -3.66 12.17 25.65
CA LYS A 561 -4.47 12.34 24.43
C LYS A 561 -3.90 13.43 23.51
N GLY A 562 -4.01 13.24 22.21
CA GLY A 562 -3.49 14.16 21.18
C GLY A 562 -1.98 14.06 20.92
N PHE A 563 -1.23 13.27 21.70
CA PHE A 563 0.20 13.04 21.50
C PHE A 563 0.53 12.55 20.09
N ALA A 564 -0.18 11.53 19.62
CA ALA A 564 0.06 10.95 18.31
C ALA A 564 -0.18 11.95 17.18
N LYS A 565 -1.23 12.78 17.27
CA LYS A 565 -1.46 13.86 16.29
C LYS A 565 -0.27 14.83 16.22
N ALA A 566 0.28 15.24 17.37
CA ALA A 566 1.45 16.12 17.42
C ALA A 566 2.70 15.45 16.84
N LEU A 567 2.96 14.18 17.19
CA LEU A 567 4.08 13.42 16.62
C LEU A 567 3.91 13.19 15.11
N HIS A 568 2.69 12.95 14.63
CA HIS A 568 2.40 12.82 13.20
C HIS A 568 2.70 14.12 12.45
N GLN A 569 2.28 15.29 12.97
CA GLN A 569 2.65 16.60 12.40
C GLN A 569 4.16 16.81 12.38
N ARG A 570 4.87 16.37 13.42
CA ARG A 570 6.33 16.43 13.51
C ARG A 570 7.02 15.51 12.50
N ILE A 571 6.50 14.30 12.30
CA ILE A 571 6.98 13.36 11.26
C ILE A 571 6.75 13.95 9.87
N ILE A 572 5.52 14.42 9.59
CA ILE A 572 5.16 15.03 8.31
C ILE A 572 6.08 16.21 8.03
N SER A 573 6.25 17.13 8.97
CA SER A 573 7.04 18.36 8.77
C SER A 573 8.54 18.15 8.60
N SER A 574 9.05 16.96 8.91
CA SER A 574 10.44 16.57 8.67
C SER A 574 10.75 16.29 7.19
N GLY A 575 9.72 16.07 6.37
CA GLY A 575 9.80 15.51 5.03
C GLY A 575 10.67 16.30 4.04
N THR A 576 11.57 15.59 3.38
CA THR A 576 12.50 16.14 2.36
C THR A 576 11.95 15.91 0.96
N SER A 577 12.01 16.91 0.09
CA SER A 577 11.49 16.79 -1.28
C SER A 577 12.23 15.70 -2.05
N LEU A 578 11.48 14.93 -2.83
CA LEU A 578 11.99 13.88 -3.70
C LEU A 578 11.81 14.33 -5.15
N PRO A 579 12.71 13.98 -6.07
CA PRO A 579 12.53 14.30 -7.48
C PRO A 579 11.40 13.46 -8.08
N TRP A 580 10.72 14.01 -9.08
CA TRP A 580 9.79 13.27 -9.93
C TRP A 580 10.52 12.06 -10.54
N SER A 581 9.84 10.93 -10.64
CA SER A 581 10.35 9.74 -11.30
C SER A 581 9.25 9.03 -12.05
N ASP A 582 9.61 8.49 -13.21
CA ASP A 582 8.86 7.53 -14.01
C ASP A 582 9.33 6.08 -13.77
N GLY A 583 10.14 5.85 -12.73
CA GLY A 583 10.86 4.61 -12.49
C GLY A 583 12.28 4.59 -13.07
N THR A 584 12.71 5.64 -13.77
CA THR A 584 14.09 5.76 -14.27
C THR A 584 14.90 6.76 -13.44
N ALA A 585 16.22 6.79 -13.69
CA ALA A 585 17.13 7.77 -13.10
C ALA A 585 17.01 9.18 -13.70
N THR A 586 16.14 9.38 -14.72
CA THR A 586 15.98 10.64 -15.45
C THR A 586 15.64 11.80 -14.51
N ASP A 587 16.37 12.90 -14.63
CA ASP A 587 16.05 14.15 -13.97
C ASP A 587 15.14 15.01 -14.85
N TYR A 588 13.89 15.18 -14.40
CA TYR A 588 12.90 16.02 -15.07
C TYR A 588 12.93 17.48 -14.61
N GLY A 589 13.75 17.81 -13.59
CA GLY A 589 13.80 19.15 -13.00
C GLY A 589 12.57 19.51 -12.15
N PHE A 590 11.80 18.53 -11.70
CA PHE A 590 10.62 18.71 -10.85
C PHE A 590 10.70 17.85 -9.59
N SER A 591 10.21 18.37 -8.46
CA SER A 591 9.91 17.55 -7.28
C SER A 591 8.64 16.72 -7.50
N ALA A 592 8.60 15.51 -6.96
CA ALA A 592 7.43 14.64 -6.96
C ALA A 592 6.24 15.33 -6.26
N PRO A 593 5.01 15.18 -6.78
CA PRO A 593 3.84 15.85 -6.22
C PRO A 593 3.49 15.30 -4.83
N VAL A 594 2.87 16.16 -4.01
CA VAL A 594 2.36 15.77 -2.68
C VAL A 594 1.36 14.62 -2.77
N ALA A 595 0.59 14.55 -3.87
CA ALA A 595 -0.33 13.44 -4.12
C ALA A 595 0.38 12.07 -4.28
N GLN A 596 1.69 12.04 -4.57
CA GLN A 596 2.46 10.80 -4.69
C GLN A 596 3.22 10.47 -3.40
N VAL A 597 3.86 11.47 -2.77
CA VAL A 597 4.82 11.24 -1.67
C VAL A 597 4.52 12.00 -0.39
N GLY A 598 3.36 12.64 -0.28
CA GLY A 598 3.01 13.49 0.85
C GLY A 598 4.03 14.62 1.00
N ASN A 599 4.54 14.84 2.21
CA ASN A 599 5.60 15.83 2.43
C ASN A 599 7.02 15.30 2.09
N GLY A 600 7.16 14.18 1.39
CA GLY A 600 8.42 13.63 0.90
C GLY A 600 9.09 12.65 1.88
N LEU A 601 10.40 12.41 1.72
CA LEU A 601 11.13 11.41 2.50
C LEU A 601 11.29 11.83 3.96
N VAL A 602 10.88 10.97 4.88
CA VAL A 602 10.99 11.18 6.33
C VAL A 602 12.44 11.44 6.76
N ASN A 603 12.62 12.38 7.70
CA ASN A 603 13.93 12.64 8.30
C ASN A 603 13.88 12.43 9.82
N ALA A 604 14.25 11.21 10.23
CA ALA A 604 14.24 10.79 11.63
C ALA A 604 15.12 11.68 12.52
N PHE A 605 16.25 12.17 12.00
CA PHE A 605 17.11 13.06 12.77
C PHE A 605 16.40 14.38 13.12
N LYS A 606 15.70 14.99 12.15
CA LYS A 606 14.86 16.18 12.40
C LYS A 606 13.77 15.85 13.42
N VAL A 607 13.05 14.74 13.22
CA VAL A 607 11.98 14.28 14.14
C VAL A 607 12.50 14.15 15.56
N VAL A 608 13.66 13.56 15.81
CA VAL A 608 14.14 13.35 17.19
C VAL A 608 14.85 14.58 17.77
N SER A 609 15.58 15.34 16.96
CA SER A 609 16.58 16.31 17.46
C SER A 609 16.13 17.77 17.42
N TYR A 610 15.23 18.16 16.51
CA TYR A 610 14.88 19.58 16.35
C TYR A 610 14.11 20.13 17.57
N LYS A 611 14.31 21.41 17.86
CA LYS A 611 13.65 22.13 18.95
C LYS A 611 12.52 23.04 18.47
N THR A 612 12.43 23.30 17.17
CA THR A 612 11.24 23.90 16.57
C THR A 612 10.15 22.85 16.40
N ASP A 613 8.92 23.21 16.75
CA ASP A 613 7.70 22.43 16.45
C ASP A 613 6.74 23.23 15.57
N LEU A 614 6.04 22.53 14.69
CA LEU A 614 4.96 23.07 13.86
C LEU A 614 3.64 22.40 14.21
N THR A 615 2.63 23.18 14.55
CA THR A 615 1.23 22.72 14.63
C THR A 615 0.46 23.27 13.44
N PHE A 616 -0.17 22.39 12.66
CA PHE A 616 -0.87 22.74 11.42
C PHE A 616 -1.91 21.68 11.02
N GLU A 617 -2.91 22.09 10.25
CA GLU A 617 -3.64 21.16 9.38
C GLU A 617 -2.93 21.13 8.02
N LYS A 618 -2.87 19.95 7.38
CA LYS A 618 -2.28 19.85 6.04
C LYS A 618 -3.07 20.78 5.10
N ILE A 619 -2.39 21.53 4.25
CA ILE A 619 -2.99 22.60 3.44
C ILE A 619 -3.73 21.99 2.23
N ALA A 620 -4.93 21.45 2.47
CA ALA A 620 -5.85 21.02 1.43
C ALA A 620 -6.59 22.24 0.88
N LEU A 621 -6.20 22.70 -0.31
CA LEU A 621 -6.76 23.87 -0.99
C LEU A 621 -8.12 23.59 -1.64
N ASN A 622 -8.50 22.31 -1.74
CA ASN A 622 -9.73 21.84 -2.39
C ASN A 622 -9.76 22.16 -3.90
N ASP A 623 -10.94 22.08 -4.51
CA ASP A 623 -11.21 22.44 -5.90
C ASP A 623 -11.45 23.96 -6.07
N THR A 624 -11.58 24.45 -7.31
CA THR A 624 -11.75 25.91 -7.53
C THR A 624 -13.10 26.45 -7.08
N HIS A 625 -14.10 25.59 -6.85
CA HIS A 625 -15.44 26.01 -6.42
C HIS A 625 -15.55 26.10 -4.90
N TYR A 626 -14.97 25.13 -4.18
CA TYR A 626 -14.93 25.03 -2.72
C TYR A 626 -13.55 25.39 -2.15
N PHE A 627 -12.86 26.32 -2.82
CA PHE A 627 -11.46 26.66 -2.58
C PHE A 627 -11.19 27.15 -1.14
N SER A 628 -10.17 26.58 -0.49
CA SER A 628 -9.75 26.95 0.87
C SER A 628 -8.51 27.84 0.85
N ARG A 629 -8.71 29.13 1.15
CA ARG A 629 -7.73 30.20 0.90
C ARG A 629 -6.70 30.43 2.01
N TYR A 630 -7.11 30.38 3.28
CA TYR A 630 -6.31 30.78 4.43
C TYR A 630 -6.01 29.57 5.31
N HIS A 631 -4.74 29.41 5.69
CA HIS A 631 -4.29 28.26 6.47
C HIS A 631 -3.32 28.70 7.56
N ASP A 632 -3.59 28.30 8.80
CA ASP A 632 -2.80 28.70 9.94
C ASP A 632 -1.71 27.67 10.25
N VAL A 633 -0.52 28.19 10.57
CA VAL A 633 0.64 27.42 11.02
C VAL A 633 1.13 28.06 12.32
N THR A 634 1.20 27.27 13.39
CA THR A 634 1.81 27.70 14.65
C THR A 634 3.24 27.19 14.72
N VAL A 635 4.18 28.11 14.93
CA VAL A 635 5.59 27.80 15.18
C VAL A 635 5.88 27.94 16.66
N THR A 636 6.52 26.94 17.25
CA THR A 636 6.93 26.93 18.66
C THR A 636 8.43 26.73 18.77
N ASN A 637 9.10 27.54 19.60
CA ASN A 637 10.51 27.39 19.92
C ASN A 637 10.66 26.65 21.27
N ASN A 638 10.95 25.35 21.25
CA ASN A 638 11.24 24.54 22.44
C ASN A 638 12.75 24.48 22.78
N GLY A 639 13.55 25.39 22.21
CA GLY A 639 14.97 25.55 22.49
C GLY A 639 15.25 26.38 23.74
N ASP A 640 16.53 26.65 23.97
CA ASP A 640 17.06 27.42 25.10
C ASP A 640 17.56 28.82 24.72
N ALA A 641 17.47 29.18 23.43
CA ALA A 641 17.84 30.48 22.89
C ALA A 641 16.75 31.05 21.97
N ASP A 642 16.82 32.36 21.72
CA ASP A 642 15.96 33.05 20.75
C ASP A 642 16.20 32.54 19.33
N VAL A 643 15.13 32.23 18.58
CA VAL A 643 15.21 31.76 17.19
C VAL A 643 14.41 32.69 16.28
N GLY A 644 15.07 33.17 15.21
CA GLY A 644 14.45 33.93 14.14
C GLY A 644 13.94 33.01 13.04
N TYR A 645 12.66 33.12 12.69
CA TYR A 645 11.96 32.30 11.71
C TYR A 645 11.63 33.08 10.44
N LYS A 646 11.85 32.42 9.30
CA LYS A 646 11.53 32.90 7.95
C LYS A 646 10.73 31.84 7.19
N PHE A 647 9.71 32.30 6.46
CA PHE A 647 8.87 31.46 5.62
C PHE A 647 9.28 31.59 4.15
N SER A 648 9.27 30.46 3.44
CA SER A 648 9.40 30.37 1.99
C SER A 648 8.48 29.27 1.46
N TYR A 649 8.55 28.95 0.17
CA TYR A 649 7.77 27.87 -0.42
C TYR A 649 8.53 27.21 -1.56
N GLU A 650 8.15 25.97 -1.85
CA GLU A 650 8.63 25.16 -2.96
C GLU A 650 7.41 24.61 -3.71
N ALA A 651 7.40 24.71 -5.04
CA ALA A 651 6.38 24.07 -5.86
C ALA A 651 6.86 22.68 -6.30
N ALA A 652 5.97 21.69 -6.26
CA ALA A 652 6.20 20.37 -6.83
C ALA A 652 5.62 20.29 -8.26
N ALA A 653 5.83 19.17 -8.94
CA ALA A 653 5.21 18.90 -10.24
C ALA A 653 3.69 19.04 -10.13
N GLY A 654 3.09 19.79 -11.05
CA GLY A 654 1.68 19.69 -11.37
C GLY A 654 1.45 18.60 -12.42
N VAL A 655 0.25 18.01 -12.45
CA VAL A 655 -0.12 17.03 -13.49
C VAL A 655 -1.57 17.19 -13.90
N GLU A 656 -1.86 16.97 -15.18
CA GLU A 656 -3.21 16.89 -15.73
C GLU A 656 -3.68 15.45 -15.72
N ILE A 657 -4.60 15.13 -14.81
CA ILE A 657 -4.94 13.73 -14.48
C ILE A 657 -6.06 13.18 -15.36
N LEU A 658 -6.90 14.01 -15.98
CA LEU A 658 -8.03 13.56 -16.79
C LEU A 658 -7.67 13.65 -18.27
N GLY A 659 -7.94 12.59 -19.02
CA GLY A 659 -7.61 12.49 -20.45
C GLY A 659 -8.69 11.79 -21.26
N TRP A 660 -8.60 11.94 -22.58
CA TRP A 660 -9.37 11.15 -23.53
C TRP A 660 -8.48 10.01 -24.05
N TYR A 661 -9.00 8.78 -23.98
CA TYR A 661 -8.31 7.60 -24.46
C TYR A 661 -9.07 7.01 -25.65
N PRO A 662 -8.50 7.01 -26.87
CA PRO A 662 -9.14 6.41 -28.03
C PRO A 662 -9.07 4.87 -27.97
N PHE A 663 -10.16 4.18 -28.29
CA PHE A 663 -10.17 2.75 -28.59
C PHE A 663 -9.83 2.50 -30.07
N VAL A 664 -9.82 1.23 -30.48
CA VAL A 664 -9.87 0.87 -31.90
C VAL A 664 -11.23 1.27 -32.47
N GLU A 665 -11.24 1.92 -33.63
CA GLU A 665 -12.47 2.14 -34.41
C GLU A 665 -13.22 0.80 -34.61
N PRO A 666 -14.55 0.72 -34.45
CA PRO A 666 -15.54 1.80 -34.34
C PRO A 666 -15.99 2.13 -32.90
N TRP A 667 -15.28 1.65 -31.87
CA TRP A 667 -15.75 1.68 -30.48
C TRP A 667 -15.60 3.06 -29.79
N GLY A 668 -15.04 4.06 -30.49
CA GLY A 668 -14.88 5.43 -30.00
C GLY A 668 -13.70 5.58 -29.03
N GLY A 669 -13.87 6.37 -27.97
CA GLY A 669 -12.90 6.55 -26.89
C GLY A 669 -13.58 6.81 -25.55
N GLU A 670 -12.81 6.91 -24.47
CA GLU A 670 -13.33 7.19 -23.13
C GLU A 670 -12.61 8.33 -22.42
N LYS A 671 -13.36 9.13 -21.64
CA LYS A 671 -12.80 10.10 -20.69
C LYS A 671 -12.51 9.38 -19.37
N ARG A 672 -11.27 9.42 -18.89
CA ARG A 672 -10.86 8.76 -17.64
C ARG A 672 -9.64 9.41 -16.99
N VAL A 673 -9.42 9.07 -15.73
CA VAL A 673 -8.15 9.37 -15.06
C VAL A 673 -7.02 8.60 -15.77
N LYS A 674 -5.91 9.28 -16.02
CA LYS A 674 -4.70 8.77 -16.66
C LYS A 674 -3.99 7.77 -15.76
N SER A 675 -3.45 6.70 -16.33
CA SER A 675 -2.51 5.82 -15.65
C SER A 675 -1.19 6.56 -15.41
N PHE A 676 -0.37 6.03 -14.50
CA PHE A 676 0.94 6.63 -14.20
C PHE A 676 1.81 6.85 -15.45
N SER A 677 1.83 5.88 -16.37
CA SER A 677 2.57 5.95 -17.63
C SER A 677 2.12 7.06 -18.59
N GLU A 678 0.93 7.62 -18.40
CA GLU A 678 0.37 8.70 -19.22
C GLU A 678 0.55 10.08 -18.57
N LEU A 679 1.07 10.16 -17.34
CA LEU A 679 1.31 11.40 -16.63
C LEU A 679 2.63 12.03 -17.07
N THR A 680 2.62 13.34 -17.22
CA THR A 680 3.82 14.14 -17.48
C THR A 680 3.90 15.29 -16.49
N PRO A 681 5.08 15.53 -15.86
CA PRO A 681 5.22 16.63 -14.92
C PRO A 681 5.08 17.97 -15.65
N LYS A 682 4.35 18.91 -15.05
CA LYS A 682 4.10 20.25 -15.57
C LYS A 682 4.38 21.30 -14.50
N SER A 683 4.79 22.48 -14.94
CA SER A 683 4.86 23.66 -14.07
C SER A 683 3.47 24.28 -13.95
N LEU A 684 2.85 24.16 -12.77
CA LEU A 684 1.55 24.77 -12.41
C LEU A 684 1.72 25.67 -11.18
N PRO A 685 2.42 26.81 -11.31
CA PRO A 685 2.76 27.65 -10.17
C PRO A 685 1.52 28.36 -9.60
N VAL A 686 1.44 28.43 -8.28
CA VAL A 686 0.46 29.25 -7.56
C VAL A 686 1.16 30.31 -6.74
N ALA A 687 0.55 31.48 -6.63
CA ALA A 687 1.04 32.52 -5.75
C ALA A 687 0.84 32.10 -4.28
N VAL A 688 1.91 32.23 -3.47
CA VAL A 688 1.84 31.96 -2.03
C VAL A 688 2.23 33.22 -1.27
N SER A 689 1.34 33.71 -0.44
CA SER A 689 1.61 34.83 0.46
C SER A 689 2.03 34.29 1.82
N VAL A 690 3.29 34.53 2.19
CA VAL A 690 3.89 34.09 3.46
C VAL A 690 4.01 35.24 4.47
N PRO A 691 4.01 34.97 5.78
CA PRO A 691 4.16 35.99 6.82
C PRO A 691 5.54 36.67 6.77
N ARG A 692 5.64 37.85 7.41
CA ARG A 692 6.93 38.51 7.67
C ARG A 692 7.73 37.73 8.71
N ASP A 693 9.06 37.81 8.60
CA ASP A 693 10.01 37.23 9.56
C ASP A 693 9.72 37.67 11.01
N PHE A 694 9.97 36.77 11.96
CA PHE A 694 9.77 37.03 13.38
C PHE A 694 10.73 36.22 14.25
N THR A 695 10.92 36.63 15.51
CA THR A 695 11.75 35.92 16.49
C THR A 695 10.88 35.41 17.63
N LEU A 696 11.15 34.20 18.11
CA LEU A 696 10.53 33.62 19.30
C LEU A 696 11.59 33.33 20.35
N LYS A 697 11.32 33.72 21.60
CA LYS A 697 12.11 33.32 22.77
C LYS A 697 11.87 31.85 23.13
N PRO A 698 12.70 31.25 24.00
CA PRO A 698 12.43 29.93 24.56
C PRO A 698 11.01 29.78 25.12
N GLY A 699 10.30 28.75 24.66
CA GLY A 699 8.93 28.42 25.04
C GLY A 699 7.85 29.27 24.35
N GLU A 700 8.21 30.29 23.56
CA GLU A 700 7.21 31.09 22.84
C GLU A 700 6.67 30.37 21.61
N SER A 701 5.40 30.64 21.31
CA SER A 701 4.70 30.15 20.12
C SER A 701 4.05 31.32 19.38
N LYS A 702 3.98 31.22 18.05
CA LYS A 702 3.26 32.19 17.22
C LYS A 702 2.53 31.52 16.08
N THR A 703 1.23 31.81 15.99
CA THR A 703 0.38 31.43 14.86
C THR A 703 0.47 32.49 13.76
N VAL A 704 0.68 32.03 12.54
CA VAL A 704 0.73 32.85 11.33
C VAL A 704 -0.15 32.23 10.26
N SER A 705 -0.73 33.05 9.38
CA SER A 705 -1.59 32.58 8.30
C SER A 705 -0.86 32.64 6.96
N VAL A 706 -0.92 31.54 6.21
CA VAL A 706 -0.47 31.43 4.82
C VAL A 706 -1.68 31.55 3.91
N ASN A 707 -1.55 32.33 2.83
CA ASN A 707 -2.65 32.60 1.91
C ASN A 707 -2.34 32.18 0.48
N PHE A 708 -3.32 31.53 -0.16
CA PHE A 708 -3.29 31.10 -1.55
C PHE A 708 -4.45 31.75 -2.32
N PRO A 709 -4.22 32.49 -3.42
CA PRO A 709 -5.30 32.88 -4.31
C PRO A 709 -5.88 31.68 -5.06
N ASN A 710 -7.18 31.74 -5.40
CA ASN A 710 -7.83 30.72 -6.22
C ASN A 710 -7.19 30.70 -7.62
N PRO A 711 -6.80 29.52 -8.16
CA PRO A 711 -6.14 29.42 -9.47
C PRO A 711 -7.09 29.49 -10.67
N ASP A 712 -8.40 29.68 -10.47
CA ASP A 712 -9.42 29.74 -11.54
C ASP A 712 -9.13 30.76 -12.66
N THR A 713 -8.36 31.81 -12.37
CA THR A 713 -7.95 32.83 -13.33
C THR A 713 -6.65 32.53 -14.09
N LEU A 714 -5.95 31.44 -13.78
CA LEU A 714 -4.64 31.12 -14.36
C LEU A 714 -4.69 30.49 -15.76
N GLY A 715 -5.89 30.23 -16.30
CA GLY A 715 -6.08 29.72 -17.66
C GLY A 715 -5.64 28.27 -17.86
N TRP A 716 -5.53 27.48 -16.78
CA TRP A 716 -5.22 26.05 -16.86
C TRP A 716 -6.37 25.27 -17.51
N ASN A 717 -6.05 24.12 -18.08
CA ASN A 717 -7.04 23.25 -18.71
C ASN A 717 -7.90 22.53 -17.65
N SER A 718 -8.98 23.17 -17.20
CA SER A 718 -9.87 22.64 -16.14
C SER A 718 -10.43 21.26 -16.48
N SER A 719 -10.74 21.01 -17.76
CA SER A 719 -11.28 19.73 -18.23
C SER A 719 -10.29 18.57 -18.19
N ALA A 720 -9.00 18.85 -17.96
CA ALA A 720 -7.98 17.84 -17.69
C ALA A 720 -7.71 17.63 -16.18
N LEU A 721 -8.50 18.27 -15.30
CA LEU A 721 -8.39 18.18 -13.84
C LEU A 721 -6.93 18.37 -13.34
N PRO A 722 -6.32 19.56 -13.53
CA PRO A 722 -4.93 19.79 -13.16
C PRO A 722 -4.79 19.78 -11.64
N ILE A 723 -3.97 18.88 -11.10
CA ILE A 723 -3.56 18.92 -9.70
C ILE A 723 -2.23 19.66 -9.57
N TYR A 724 -2.09 20.43 -8.51
CA TYR A 724 -0.89 21.20 -8.19
C TYR A 724 -0.60 21.07 -6.70
N SER A 725 0.67 21.14 -6.33
CA SER A 725 1.10 20.91 -4.95
C SER A 725 2.49 21.47 -4.67
N GLY A 726 2.89 21.42 -3.40
CA GLY A 726 4.22 21.81 -2.97
C GLY A 726 4.28 21.92 -1.44
N LYS A 727 5.20 22.76 -0.96
CA LYS A 727 5.47 22.91 0.47
C LYS A 727 5.63 24.37 0.86
N VAL A 728 5.14 24.72 2.05
CA VAL A 728 5.52 25.94 2.77
C VAL A 728 6.67 25.58 3.70
N ILE A 729 7.80 26.27 3.58
CA ILE A 729 9.03 25.97 4.33
C ILE A 729 9.18 26.99 5.45
N VAL A 730 9.51 26.50 6.65
CA VAL A 730 9.82 27.31 7.84
C VAL A 730 11.28 27.07 8.19
N SER A 731 12.11 28.10 8.08
CA SER A 731 13.55 28.05 8.39
C SER A 731 13.86 28.90 9.62
N GLY A 732 14.53 28.31 10.59
CA GLY A 732 15.09 28.99 11.76
C GLY A 732 16.55 29.40 11.52
N ASN A 733 16.98 30.53 12.08
CA ASN A 733 18.39 30.95 12.07
C ASN A 733 19.32 30.06 12.91
N ASN A 734 18.76 29.09 13.64
CA ASN A 734 19.45 27.98 14.32
C ASN A 734 19.83 26.82 13.37
N GLY A 735 19.51 26.94 12.08
CA GLY A 735 19.78 25.91 11.06
C GLY A 735 18.70 24.84 10.93
N GLU A 736 17.60 24.95 11.68
CA GLU A 736 16.47 24.04 11.55
C GLU A 736 15.57 24.43 10.37
N GLN A 737 15.10 23.44 9.62
CA GLN A 737 14.14 23.63 8.54
C GLN A 737 13.09 22.52 8.51
N LEU A 738 11.83 22.95 8.61
CA LEU A 738 10.62 22.12 8.57
C LEU A 738 9.68 22.62 7.47
N SER A 739 8.67 21.83 7.10
CA SER A 739 7.70 22.25 6.07
C SER A 739 6.27 21.75 6.32
N VAL A 740 5.32 22.38 5.64
CA VAL A 740 3.90 22.00 5.62
C VAL A 740 3.48 21.75 4.17
N PRO A 741 2.92 20.57 3.83
CA PRO A 741 2.51 20.28 2.45
C PRO A 741 1.22 21.02 2.07
N TYR A 742 1.11 21.43 0.80
CA TYR A 742 -0.12 21.93 0.20
C TYR A 742 -0.50 21.17 -1.08
N PHE A 743 -1.80 21.07 -1.35
CA PHE A 743 -2.36 20.34 -2.50
C PHE A 743 -3.69 20.97 -2.91
N GLY A 744 -3.94 21.08 -4.21
CA GLY A 744 -5.23 21.55 -4.74
C GLY A 744 -5.54 21.00 -6.13
N LEU A 745 -6.80 21.17 -6.52
CA LEU A 745 -7.33 20.83 -7.84
C LEU A 745 -7.75 22.11 -8.57
N GLY A 746 -7.09 22.42 -9.69
CA GLY A 746 -7.33 23.63 -10.49
C GLY A 746 -8.56 23.54 -11.40
N ALA A 747 -9.66 22.94 -10.92
CA ALA A 747 -10.92 22.79 -11.65
C ALA A 747 -12.12 22.72 -10.69
N ASN A 748 -13.34 22.93 -11.20
CA ASN A 748 -14.57 22.60 -10.48
C ASN A 748 -14.88 21.12 -10.72
N LEU A 749 -14.58 20.28 -9.73
CA LEU A 749 -14.62 18.83 -9.89
C LEU A 749 -16.01 18.35 -10.31
N LYS A 750 -17.04 18.82 -9.59
CA LYS A 750 -18.44 18.42 -9.82
C LYS A 750 -18.92 18.75 -11.23
N ALA A 751 -18.47 19.88 -11.79
CA ALA A 751 -18.80 20.27 -13.15
C ALA A 751 -18.07 19.41 -14.20
N GLU A 752 -16.77 19.17 -14.01
CA GLU A 752 -15.92 18.49 -15.01
C GLU A 752 -16.12 16.97 -15.08
N VAL A 753 -16.63 16.36 -14.00
CA VAL A 753 -17.00 14.93 -13.91
C VAL A 753 -18.52 14.73 -14.05
N SER A 754 -19.18 15.55 -14.88
CA SER A 754 -20.61 15.39 -15.19
C SER A 754 -20.80 15.05 -16.68
N PRO A 755 -21.31 13.84 -17.02
CA PRO A 755 -21.67 12.74 -16.11
C PRO A 755 -20.45 12.11 -15.42
N ILE A 756 -20.67 11.49 -14.25
CA ILE A 756 -19.60 10.82 -13.47
C ILE A 756 -19.19 9.49 -14.09
N TYR A 757 -20.06 8.90 -14.91
CA TYR A 757 -19.79 7.68 -15.63
C TYR A 757 -18.94 7.94 -16.87
N ARG A 758 -18.15 6.93 -17.24
CA ARG A 758 -17.50 6.91 -18.55
C ARG A 758 -18.55 6.75 -19.67
N PRO A 759 -18.25 7.19 -20.91
CA PRO A 759 -19.18 7.04 -22.04
C PRO A 759 -19.70 5.61 -22.17
N SER A 760 -21.00 5.45 -22.45
CA SER A 760 -21.70 4.16 -22.58
C SER A 760 -21.94 3.38 -21.27
N TYR A 761 -21.64 3.96 -20.11
CA TYR A 761 -21.95 3.38 -18.80
C TYR A 761 -22.95 4.22 -18.00
N PRO A 762 -23.70 3.61 -17.08
CA PRO A 762 -23.83 2.15 -16.89
C PRO A 762 -24.63 1.50 -18.04
N PHE A 763 -24.46 0.19 -18.24
CA PHE A 763 -25.26 -0.59 -19.19
C PHE A 763 -25.59 -1.99 -18.64
N THR A 764 -26.57 -2.65 -19.24
CA THR A 764 -26.91 -4.07 -19.05
C THR A 764 -26.81 -4.83 -20.37
N THR A 765 -26.53 -6.14 -20.32
CA THR A 765 -26.30 -7.00 -21.49
C THR A 765 -27.58 -7.39 -22.24
N GLN A 766 -28.76 -7.27 -21.61
CA GLN A 766 -30.03 -7.61 -22.26
C GLN A 766 -30.75 -6.41 -22.89
N ARG A 767 -31.25 -6.60 -24.11
CA ARG A 767 -31.93 -5.55 -24.90
C ARG A 767 -33.42 -5.39 -24.60
N ASP A 768 -34.09 -6.48 -24.19
CA ASP A 768 -35.55 -6.49 -24.00
C ASP A 768 -35.96 -6.24 -22.54
N TYR A 769 -34.99 -6.21 -21.60
CA TYR A 769 -35.20 -6.01 -20.15
C TYR A 769 -36.19 -7.01 -19.53
N VAL A 770 -36.22 -8.24 -20.04
CA VAL A 770 -37.05 -9.34 -19.54
C VAL A 770 -36.13 -10.46 -19.05
N TYR A 771 -36.24 -10.79 -17.76
CA TYR A 771 -35.34 -11.74 -17.11
C TYR A 771 -36.15 -12.89 -16.49
N SER A 772 -35.73 -14.13 -16.74
CA SER A 772 -36.33 -15.33 -16.13
C SER A 772 -35.79 -15.68 -14.74
N PHE A 773 -34.68 -15.04 -14.33
CA PHE A 773 -33.90 -15.39 -13.13
C PHE A 773 -33.37 -16.83 -13.14
N ASN A 774 -33.10 -17.37 -14.31
CA ASN A 774 -32.46 -18.67 -14.43
C ASN A 774 -30.99 -18.55 -13.99
N LEU A 775 -30.57 -19.38 -13.04
CA LEU A 775 -29.20 -19.41 -12.50
C LEU A 775 -28.37 -20.55 -13.09
N ASP A 776 -28.94 -21.42 -13.93
CA ASP A 776 -28.20 -22.46 -14.62
C ASP A 776 -27.07 -21.84 -15.43
N ARG A 777 -25.83 -22.28 -15.19
CA ARG A 777 -24.61 -21.72 -15.78
C ARG A 777 -24.69 -21.52 -17.30
N PHE A 778 -25.35 -22.42 -18.02
CA PHE A 778 -25.43 -22.37 -19.48
C PHE A 778 -26.61 -21.55 -20.01
N ASN A 779 -27.58 -21.25 -19.14
CA ASN A 779 -28.80 -20.54 -19.45
C ASN A 779 -29.04 -19.34 -18.52
N ALA A 780 -27.96 -18.82 -17.92
CA ALA A 780 -28.01 -17.77 -16.91
C ALA A 780 -28.71 -16.53 -17.47
N ASP A 781 -29.77 -16.09 -16.78
CA ASP A 781 -30.65 -15.04 -17.25
C ASP A 781 -31.14 -14.18 -16.08
N PHE A 782 -30.39 -13.13 -15.77
CA PHE A 782 -30.68 -12.17 -14.72
C PHE A 782 -30.10 -10.79 -15.04
N PRO A 783 -30.61 -9.72 -14.41
CA PRO A 783 -30.05 -8.38 -14.55
C PRO A 783 -28.58 -8.30 -14.13
N ILE A 784 -27.73 -7.80 -15.04
CA ILE A 784 -26.34 -7.46 -14.78
C ILE A 784 -26.13 -5.98 -15.08
N ILE A 785 -25.60 -5.22 -14.13
CA ILE A 785 -25.19 -3.84 -14.36
C ILE A 785 -23.68 -3.75 -14.41
N TYR A 786 -23.17 -3.27 -15.54
CA TYR A 786 -21.78 -2.86 -15.71
C TYR A 786 -21.70 -1.35 -15.50
N SER A 787 -20.79 -0.91 -14.63
CA SER A 787 -20.57 0.51 -14.31
C SER A 787 -19.09 0.86 -14.36
N LYS A 788 -18.78 2.01 -14.98
CA LYS A 788 -17.45 2.61 -14.93
C LYS A 788 -17.53 4.06 -14.46
N LEU A 789 -16.85 4.35 -13.36
CA LEU A 789 -16.76 5.69 -12.79
C LEU A 789 -15.47 6.39 -13.19
N ILE A 790 -15.59 7.70 -13.49
CA ILE A 790 -14.45 8.62 -13.66
C ILE A 790 -13.86 8.98 -12.29
N TRP A 791 -14.72 9.13 -11.27
CA TRP A 791 -14.36 9.54 -9.90
C TRP A 791 -15.04 8.64 -8.87
N GLY A 792 -14.49 8.53 -7.66
CA GLY A 792 -15.14 7.81 -6.58
C GLY A 792 -16.49 8.45 -6.20
N SER A 793 -17.42 7.63 -5.72
CA SER A 793 -18.71 8.10 -5.23
C SER A 793 -19.00 7.61 -3.81
N LYS A 794 -19.58 8.50 -3.00
CA LYS A 794 -20.05 8.19 -1.66
C LYS A 794 -21.21 7.21 -1.64
N GLU A 795 -22.02 7.19 -2.70
CA GLU A 795 -23.21 6.37 -2.73
C GLU A 795 -23.59 5.96 -4.15
N VAL A 796 -23.77 4.66 -4.34
CA VAL A 796 -24.40 4.07 -5.51
C VAL A 796 -25.65 3.34 -5.04
N ARG A 797 -26.76 3.50 -5.75
CA ARG A 797 -28.04 2.85 -5.46
C ARG A 797 -28.57 2.10 -6.68
N TRP A 798 -29.16 0.95 -6.43
CA TRP A 798 -30.04 0.25 -7.35
C TRP A 798 -31.37 0.03 -6.65
N ASP A 799 -32.36 0.82 -7.04
CA ASP A 799 -33.66 0.91 -6.38
C ASP A 799 -34.77 0.39 -7.31
N ILE A 800 -35.70 -0.40 -6.76
CA ILE A 800 -36.81 -1.02 -7.49
C ILE A 800 -38.12 -0.28 -7.15
N TYR A 801 -38.89 0.04 -8.18
CA TYR A 801 -40.14 0.78 -8.09
C TYR A 801 -41.28 0.07 -8.82
N GLU A 802 -42.50 0.39 -8.42
CA GLU A 802 -43.74 0.01 -9.10
C GLU A 802 -43.73 0.47 -10.59
N PRO A 803 -44.40 -0.28 -11.47
CA PRO A 803 -44.46 0.08 -12.88
C PRO A 803 -45.10 1.45 -13.09
N GLY A 804 -44.49 2.26 -13.96
CA GLY A 804 -44.95 3.62 -14.26
C GLY A 804 -44.38 4.71 -13.34
N TRP A 805 -43.53 4.35 -12.37
CA TRP A 805 -42.76 5.31 -11.59
C TRP A 805 -41.91 6.24 -12.47
N THR A 806 -41.78 7.50 -12.07
CA THR A 806 -40.96 8.52 -12.74
C THR A 806 -40.06 9.27 -11.77
N GLU A 807 -38.93 9.79 -12.27
CA GLU A 807 -37.93 10.52 -11.48
C GLU A 807 -38.51 11.70 -10.67
N ARG A 808 -39.65 12.27 -11.07
CA ARG A 808 -40.33 13.36 -10.33
C ARG A 808 -40.91 12.94 -8.97
N GLN A 809 -41.08 11.63 -8.77
CA GLN A 809 -41.60 11.03 -7.54
C GLN A 809 -40.48 10.60 -6.59
N TRP A 810 -39.21 10.78 -6.98
CA TRP A 810 -38.08 10.38 -6.17
C TRP A 810 -37.97 11.22 -4.89
N GLU A 811 -37.74 10.55 -3.77
CA GLU A 811 -37.50 11.14 -2.47
C GLU A 811 -36.33 10.40 -1.81
N TYR A 812 -35.51 11.13 -1.05
CA TYR A 812 -34.33 10.60 -0.39
C TYR A 812 -34.42 10.76 1.14
N PRO A 813 -34.06 9.74 1.94
CA PRO A 813 -33.86 8.35 1.50
C PRO A 813 -35.19 7.73 1.06
N PRO A 814 -35.19 6.80 0.08
CA PRO A 814 -36.42 6.16 -0.36
C PRO A 814 -36.96 5.21 0.73
N VAL A 815 -38.27 5.26 0.98
CA VAL A 815 -38.95 4.50 2.06
C VAL A 815 -39.90 3.48 1.45
N PRO A 816 -39.75 2.16 1.73
CA PRO A 816 -40.61 1.14 1.12
C PRO A 816 -42.10 1.45 1.29
N GLY A 817 -42.87 1.29 0.21
CA GLY A 817 -44.30 1.59 0.16
C GLY A 817 -44.65 3.07 -0.05
N LYS A 818 -43.67 3.99 -0.14
CA LYS A 818 -43.89 5.40 -0.48
C LYS A 818 -43.44 5.71 -1.90
N ASN A 819 -44.20 6.56 -2.59
CA ASN A 819 -43.90 7.03 -3.94
C ASN A 819 -43.57 5.89 -4.93
N GLY A 820 -44.22 4.73 -4.77
CA GLY A 820 -43.99 3.53 -5.58
C GLY A 820 -42.66 2.82 -5.34
N TYR A 821 -41.86 3.19 -4.33
CA TYR A 821 -40.62 2.48 -4.00
C TYR A 821 -40.92 1.14 -3.33
N ILE A 822 -40.39 0.06 -3.91
CA ILE A 822 -40.56 -1.31 -3.41
C ILE A 822 -39.42 -1.63 -2.44
N GLY A 823 -38.19 -1.35 -2.82
CA GLY A 823 -37.00 -1.62 -2.02
C GLY A 823 -35.73 -1.55 -2.84
N PRO A 824 -34.56 -1.63 -2.19
CA PRO A 824 -33.29 -1.71 -2.90
C PRO A 824 -33.11 -3.12 -3.47
N ALA A 825 -32.43 -3.21 -4.61
CA ALA A 825 -31.91 -4.47 -5.10
C ALA A 825 -30.80 -4.99 -4.18
N THR A 826 -30.43 -6.25 -4.36
CA THR A 826 -29.19 -6.82 -3.87
C THR A 826 -28.20 -7.04 -5.01
N SER A 827 -26.95 -7.33 -4.69
CA SER A 827 -25.99 -7.89 -5.63
C SER A 827 -25.30 -9.10 -5.01
N HIS A 828 -25.03 -10.11 -5.83
CA HIS A 828 -24.20 -11.24 -5.43
C HIS A 828 -22.76 -10.79 -5.11
N VAL A 829 -22.11 -11.39 -4.12
CA VAL A 829 -20.75 -11.00 -3.67
C VAL A 829 -19.66 -11.29 -4.69
N VAL A 830 -19.81 -12.36 -5.48
CA VAL A 830 -18.81 -12.75 -6.50
C VAL A 830 -18.92 -11.98 -7.82
N ALA A 831 -19.90 -11.07 -7.94
CA ALA A 831 -20.10 -10.29 -9.15
C ALA A 831 -18.83 -9.46 -9.48
N GLY A 832 -18.32 -9.64 -10.70
CA GLY A 832 -17.08 -9.01 -11.16
C GLY A 832 -15.78 -9.67 -10.66
N SER A 833 -15.86 -10.65 -9.76
CA SER A 833 -14.71 -11.44 -9.30
C SER A 833 -14.55 -12.75 -10.08
N VAL A 834 -15.62 -13.25 -10.68
CA VAL A 834 -15.65 -14.48 -11.49
C VAL A 834 -16.33 -14.23 -12.84
N SER A 835 -16.04 -15.08 -13.83
CA SER A 835 -16.53 -14.87 -15.21
C SER A 835 -17.99 -15.30 -15.43
N TYR A 836 -18.54 -16.16 -14.58
CA TYR A 836 -19.92 -16.64 -14.62
C TYR A 836 -20.36 -17.09 -13.24
N PHE A 837 -21.66 -17.08 -12.99
CA PHE A 837 -22.24 -17.69 -11.80
C PHE A 837 -22.39 -19.21 -12.03
N ASP A 838 -22.01 -20.00 -11.04
CA ASP A 838 -22.21 -21.45 -11.02
C ASP A 838 -22.90 -21.85 -9.71
N PRO A 839 -24.19 -22.23 -9.74
CA PRO A 839 -24.94 -22.56 -8.53
C PRO A 839 -24.43 -23.81 -7.81
N ASP A 840 -23.58 -24.62 -8.46
CA ASP A 840 -22.93 -25.77 -7.82
C ASP A 840 -21.73 -25.34 -6.96
N LEU A 841 -21.18 -24.14 -7.19
CA LEU A 841 -20.01 -23.60 -6.48
C LEU A 841 -20.38 -22.46 -5.52
N TYR A 842 -21.39 -21.65 -5.87
CA TYR A 842 -21.75 -20.44 -5.13
C TYR A 842 -23.19 -20.49 -4.64
N ASP A 843 -23.40 -20.11 -3.37
CA ASP A 843 -24.74 -19.95 -2.81
C ASP A 843 -25.41 -18.70 -3.40
N PRO A 844 -26.53 -18.83 -4.14
CA PRO A 844 -27.21 -17.68 -4.75
C PRO A 844 -27.72 -16.64 -3.73
N ASP A 845 -27.84 -17.01 -2.45
CA ASP A 845 -28.28 -16.11 -1.39
C ASP A 845 -27.14 -15.27 -0.78
N ASP A 846 -25.87 -15.55 -1.12
CA ASP A 846 -24.69 -14.79 -0.66
C ASP A 846 -24.61 -13.43 -1.37
N THR A 847 -25.47 -12.53 -0.88
CA THR A 847 -25.72 -11.21 -1.45
C THR A 847 -25.44 -10.10 -0.44
N TRP A 848 -25.19 -8.91 -0.95
CA TRP A 848 -25.16 -7.65 -0.20
C TRP A 848 -26.22 -6.70 -0.77
N THR A 849 -26.68 -5.72 0.02
CA THR A 849 -27.80 -4.83 -0.35
C THR A 849 -27.35 -3.39 -0.53
N TYR A 850 -28.03 -2.66 -1.42
CA TYR A 850 -27.87 -1.22 -1.60
C TYR A 850 -28.45 -0.42 -0.42
N PRO A 851 -27.96 0.82 -0.16
CA PRO A 851 -26.93 1.55 -0.90
C PRO A 851 -25.50 0.98 -0.75
N LYS A 852 -24.72 1.00 -1.84
CA LYS A 852 -23.26 0.76 -1.78
C LYS A 852 -22.58 2.09 -1.50
N VAL A 853 -21.92 2.19 -0.35
CA VAL A 853 -21.20 3.39 0.05
C VAL A 853 -19.71 3.32 -0.27
N ASP A 854 -19.09 4.48 -0.42
CA ASP A 854 -17.63 4.65 -0.57
C ASP A 854 -17.05 3.85 -1.76
N LEU A 855 -17.74 3.82 -2.91
CA LEU A 855 -17.27 3.15 -4.12
C LEU A 855 -16.12 3.94 -4.78
N TYR A 856 -15.02 3.27 -5.07
CA TYR A 856 -13.84 3.86 -5.71
C TYR A 856 -13.99 3.97 -7.23
N ARG A 857 -13.19 4.84 -7.87
CA ARG A 857 -13.17 5.00 -9.34
C ARG A 857 -12.58 3.76 -10.03
N ASN A 858 -12.87 3.54 -11.31
CA ASN A 858 -12.20 2.47 -12.06
C ASN A 858 -10.79 2.92 -12.53
N ALA A 859 -9.86 1.97 -12.58
CA ALA A 859 -8.50 2.11 -13.13
C ALA A 859 -8.31 1.23 -14.37
N GLN A 860 -7.32 1.51 -15.20
CA GLN A 860 -7.04 0.72 -16.42
C GLN A 860 -6.34 -0.61 -16.12
N THR A 861 -5.54 -0.66 -15.07
CA THR A 861 -4.70 -1.82 -14.71
C THR A 861 -5.37 -2.77 -13.71
N GLN A 862 -6.65 -2.56 -13.39
CA GLN A 862 -7.45 -3.40 -12.48
C GLN A 862 -8.77 -3.79 -13.17
N ALA A 863 -9.60 -4.62 -12.52
CA ALA A 863 -10.89 -5.09 -13.02
C ALA A 863 -11.63 -4.01 -13.82
N SER A 864 -11.96 -4.35 -15.08
CA SER A 864 -12.25 -3.33 -16.09
C SER A 864 -13.53 -2.53 -15.82
N TYR A 865 -14.42 -2.97 -14.93
CA TYR A 865 -15.66 -2.29 -14.55
C TYR A 865 -16.11 -2.77 -13.16
N HIS A 866 -17.01 -2.02 -12.52
CA HIS A 866 -17.83 -2.53 -11.42
C HIS A 866 -18.99 -3.33 -12.00
N GLU A 867 -19.20 -4.54 -11.52
CA GLU A 867 -20.24 -5.45 -12.01
C GLU A 867 -21.17 -5.82 -10.86
N PHE A 868 -22.47 -5.79 -11.12
CA PHE A 868 -23.51 -6.06 -10.13
C PHE A 868 -24.52 -7.06 -10.69
N TRP A 869 -24.76 -8.16 -9.98
CA TRP A 869 -25.65 -9.25 -10.40
C TRP A 869 -26.86 -9.32 -9.48
N TRP A 870 -28.06 -9.08 -10.00
CA TRP A 870 -29.28 -9.10 -9.19
C TRP A 870 -30.14 -10.31 -9.52
N PHE A 871 -30.29 -11.24 -8.56
CA PHE A 871 -31.10 -12.45 -8.72
C PHE A 871 -32.57 -12.27 -8.30
N GLY A 872 -33.03 -11.02 -8.17
CA GLY A 872 -34.41 -10.69 -7.81
C GLY A 872 -34.66 -10.57 -6.29
N LYS A 873 -33.67 -10.87 -5.45
CA LYS A 873 -33.73 -10.67 -4.00
C LYS A 873 -33.70 -9.17 -3.65
N LEU A 874 -34.63 -8.70 -2.84
CA LEU A 874 -34.70 -7.32 -2.35
C LEU A 874 -33.90 -7.19 -1.05
N GLY A 875 -33.51 -5.97 -0.71
CA GLY A 875 -32.71 -5.69 0.50
C GLY A 875 -33.38 -6.01 1.84
N ASN A 876 -34.65 -6.42 1.84
CA ASN A 876 -35.37 -6.95 3.00
C ASN A 876 -35.37 -8.50 3.05
N GLY A 877 -34.60 -9.16 2.17
CA GLY A 877 -34.49 -10.61 2.06
C GLY A 877 -35.59 -11.28 1.24
N SER A 878 -36.65 -10.56 0.85
CA SER A 878 -37.74 -11.14 0.05
C SER A 878 -37.36 -11.28 -1.43
N GLN A 879 -37.86 -12.32 -2.08
CA GLN A 879 -37.75 -12.49 -3.53
C GLN A 879 -38.84 -11.67 -4.23
N ILE A 880 -38.47 -10.90 -5.25
CA ILE A 880 -39.43 -10.15 -6.06
C ILE A 880 -40.35 -11.10 -6.85
N GLU A 881 -41.63 -10.75 -6.93
CA GLU A 881 -42.57 -11.47 -7.80
C GLU A 881 -42.27 -11.20 -9.28
N LEU A 882 -42.62 -12.13 -10.16
CA LEU A 882 -42.50 -11.91 -11.60
C LEU A 882 -43.51 -10.86 -12.06
N GLY A 883 -43.03 -9.80 -12.70
CA GLY A 883 -43.87 -8.68 -13.11
C GLY A 883 -43.10 -7.57 -13.81
N ASN A 884 -43.81 -6.48 -14.10
CA ASN A 884 -43.23 -5.28 -14.67
C ASN A 884 -42.84 -4.32 -13.54
N TYR A 885 -41.61 -3.80 -13.60
CA TYR A 885 -41.08 -2.88 -12.60
C TYR A 885 -40.26 -1.77 -13.27
N THR A 886 -40.08 -0.66 -12.57
CA THR A 886 -39.12 0.37 -12.96
C THR A 886 -37.88 0.24 -12.07
N MET A 887 -36.70 0.13 -12.67
CA MET A 887 -35.43 0.07 -11.92
C MET A 887 -34.65 1.37 -12.11
N ARG A 888 -34.10 1.90 -11.01
CA ARG A 888 -33.25 3.09 -11.04
C ARG A 888 -31.86 2.74 -10.55
N PHE A 889 -30.86 2.99 -11.38
CA PHE A 889 -29.45 2.91 -11.00
C PHE A 889 -28.84 4.31 -10.97
N ALA A 890 -28.40 4.76 -9.80
CA ALA A 890 -27.93 6.12 -9.59
C ALA A 890 -26.65 6.18 -8.77
N THR A 891 -25.80 7.17 -9.07
CA THR A 891 -24.54 7.42 -8.37
C THR A 891 -24.51 8.88 -7.91
N LEU A 892 -24.16 9.10 -6.65
CA LEU A 892 -24.01 10.44 -6.08
C LEU A 892 -22.77 11.13 -6.68
N LYS A 893 -22.94 12.36 -7.17
CA LYS A 893 -21.82 13.15 -7.72
C LYS A 893 -20.89 13.64 -6.59
N PRO A 894 -19.61 13.93 -6.88
CA PRO A 894 -18.72 14.57 -5.91
C PRO A 894 -19.32 15.88 -5.39
N PHE A 895 -19.24 16.10 -4.08
CA PHE A 895 -19.89 17.24 -3.39
C PHE A 895 -21.41 17.35 -3.67
N GLY A 896 -22.05 16.23 -3.98
CA GLY A 896 -23.50 16.09 -4.02
C GLY A 896 -24.06 15.98 -2.61
N ASN A 897 -25.25 16.53 -2.40
CA ASN A 897 -26.11 16.16 -1.28
C ASN A 897 -27.15 15.19 -1.87
N PRO A 898 -27.25 13.95 -1.38
CA PRO A 898 -28.17 12.95 -1.94
C PRO A 898 -29.64 13.36 -1.85
#